data_AF-A0A8D8F1I4-F1
#
_entry.id   AF-A0A8D8F1I4-F1
#
_cell.length_a   1.000
_cell.length_b   1.000
_cell.length_c   1.000
_cell.angle_alpha   90.00
_cell.angle_beta   90.00
_cell.angle_gamma   90.00
#
_symmetry.space_group_name_H-M   'P 1'
#
loop_
_entity.id
_entity.type
_entity.pdbx_description
1 polymer ?
#
loop_
_entity_poly.entity_id
_entity_poly.type
_entity_poly.pdbx_seq_one_letter_code
_entity_poly.pdbx_strand_id
1 'polypeptide(L)'
;RYLLLNAHFDSAVTSPGAGDDGTMTVVMLEVLRQISKYDLPLQHGLIFLFNGCEENMMQGAHGFVTGHPLAANVSAFINLDVAANGGREIMFQSGPDFPFLMNYYQRYAKRPYANSLGEEVFQLGLVPSFTDFETLSQVGNWPGMDFALASYGYLYHTKYDAFETISESTLQHIGDNLLPLTIGLAQAEELLDVERYREDSPTFFDFMHLFKITYKRAVAYAVNCTVGIVGLGLIVGTVVMMVRMEGANLGQILMECGLSLIVQTTSIVVGAGVSLVVAVIVDAVGRSMSWFTSTWLLFGLYFVPFIACLVLGPWLYIIFRSVDFLNSQGRVLLFLHAQCFIYIALLLTFTIGGIRSAYLLLFPIIFHSLTTIVNMAIKFKLNFWIYVHLTGQLIPLIYFCSLTTTVFAVFIPMTGRGDPTANPDLMMALFSVLMSLFLVGLSAPLIVLLPKIRYFFIVAGLLFVTTIVVMFTSVGFPFREATTPQRYYIFHQERNFYAYDGSLRDSGANFFLYPMDRHTPDLLFEEVPIWKQRSAPVEELCDKELYCGFPFYINRYHRQRQQSYWMSAQSRPHFPVPVSFRQISKQDITSTVRRFRFTIAGPNLMGLYISPLRGNDLIGWTFSESVPPSGVPWNGQSVHYVNLLQAKSRAPWEFFLDIESPTGLKDGPMVVISLAAHYMFHEEQHVEEFKNLTQQMPAYMNTVAYPSYLENREF
;
A
#
# COMPACT_ATOMS: atom_id res chain seq x y z
N ARG A 1 14.89 -28.20 -14.09
CA ARG A 1 14.33 -27.18 -13.19
C ARG A 1 14.31 -25.85 -13.95
N TYR A 2 13.37 -24.96 -13.64
CA TYR A 2 13.18 -23.70 -14.35
C TYR A 2 13.21 -22.51 -13.39
N LEU A 3 13.75 -21.39 -13.87
CA LEU A 3 13.50 -20.06 -13.33
C LEU A 3 12.35 -19.43 -14.11
N LEU A 4 11.32 -18.97 -13.40
CA LEU A 4 10.17 -18.28 -13.96
C LEU A 4 10.40 -16.76 -13.94
N LEU A 5 10.12 -16.08 -15.04
CA LEU A 5 9.94 -14.64 -15.09
C LEU A 5 8.47 -14.39 -15.42
N ASN A 6 7.80 -13.59 -14.60
CA ASN A 6 6.38 -13.29 -14.71
C ASN A 6 6.16 -11.78 -14.85
N ALA A 7 5.26 -11.41 -15.75
CA ALA A 7 4.67 -10.08 -15.86
C ALA A 7 3.26 -10.25 -16.44
N HIS A 8 2.32 -9.41 -16.02
CA HIS A 8 0.97 -9.42 -16.58
C HIS A 8 0.86 -8.46 -17.77
N PHE A 9 0.07 -8.83 -18.78
CA PHE A 9 -0.12 -7.99 -19.97
C PHE A 9 -1.50 -7.35 -20.04
N ASP A 10 -2.44 -7.75 -19.17
CA ASP A 10 -3.73 -7.06 -19.07
C ASP A 10 -3.61 -5.73 -18.34
N SER A 11 -4.57 -4.85 -18.57
CA SER A 11 -4.62 -3.50 -18.00
C SER A 11 -5.90 -3.27 -17.23
N ALA A 12 -5.83 -2.36 -16.25
CA ALA A 12 -7.02 -1.84 -15.59
C ALA A 12 -8.04 -1.25 -16.58
N VAL A 13 -9.31 -1.29 -16.18
CA VAL A 13 -10.43 -0.85 -17.01
C VAL A 13 -10.25 0.62 -17.43
N THR A 14 -10.41 0.91 -18.72
CA THR A 14 -10.19 2.22 -19.36
C THR A 14 -8.76 2.79 -19.29
N SER A 15 -7.82 2.08 -18.66
CA SER A 15 -6.39 2.42 -18.69
C SER A 15 -5.75 1.94 -20.00
N PRO A 16 -4.91 2.76 -20.67
CA PRO A 16 -4.05 2.28 -21.75
C PRO A 16 -3.01 1.24 -21.27
N GLY A 17 -2.65 1.24 -19.99
CA GLY A 17 -1.79 0.23 -19.36
C GLY A 17 -0.33 0.28 -19.78
N ALA A 18 0.19 1.45 -20.18
CA ALA A 18 1.57 1.56 -20.64
C ALA A 18 2.58 1.43 -19.49
N GLY A 19 2.25 2.00 -18.32
CA GLY A 19 2.89 1.68 -17.06
C GLY A 19 2.47 0.31 -16.62
N ASP A 20 1.18 0.13 -16.31
CA ASP A 20 0.59 -1.06 -15.68
C ASP A 20 -0.09 -2.04 -16.67
N ASP A 21 0.53 -3.16 -17.04
CA ASP A 21 1.95 -3.53 -16.83
C ASP A 21 2.70 -3.68 -18.16
N GLY A 22 2.39 -2.77 -19.10
CA GLY A 22 3.07 -2.67 -20.37
C GLY A 22 4.58 -2.48 -20.21
N THR A 23 5.01 -1.75 -19.18
CA THR A 23 6.42 -1.45 -18.92
C THR A 23 7.23 -2.70 -18.59
N MET A 24 6.81 -3.50 -17.62
CA MET A 24 7.57 -4.72 -17.30
C MET A 24 7.43 -5.77 -18.38
N THR A 25 6.26 -5.85 -19.03
CA THR A 25 6.05 -6.75 -20.18
C THR A 25 7.04 -6.48 -21.31
N VAL A 26 7.22 -5.22 -21.74
CA VAL A 26 8.16 -4.92 -22.85
C VAL A 26 9.63 -5.12 -22.44
N VAL A 27 9.99 -4.83 -21.19
CA VAL A 27 11.35 -5.08 -20.69
C VAL A 27 11.61 -6.59 -20.62
N MET A 28 10.65 -7.39 -20.16
CA MET A 28 10.74 -8.84 -20.13
C MET A 28 10.88 -9.44 -21.55
N LEU A 29 10.18 -8.89 -22.55
CA LEU A 29 10.35 -9.25 -23.96
C LEU A 29 11.76 -8.93 -24.48
N GLU A 30 12.32 -7.77 -24.11
CA GLU A 30 13.69 -7.42 -24.50
C GLU A 30 14.73 -8.33 -23.83
N VAL A 31 14.54 -8.68 -22.56
CA VAL A 31 15.39 -9.67 -21.86
C VAL A 31 15.34 -11.03 -22.56
N LEU A 32 14.16 -11.51 -22.94
CA LEU A 32 14.01 -12.73 -23.75
C LEU A 32 14.76 -12.62 -25.09
N ARG A 33 14.65 -11.48 -25.79
CA ARG A 33 15.35 -11.24 -27.05
C ARG A 33 16.88 -11.21 -26.90
N GLN A 34 17.38 -10.73 -25.77
CA GLN A 34 18.82 -10.73 -25.47
C GLN A 34 19.32 -12.13 -25.12
N ILE A 35 18.59 -12.85 -24.26
CA ILE A 35 18.98 -14.21 -23.84
C ILE A 35 18.91 -15.21 -24.98
N SER A 36 17.94 -15.09 -25.89
CA SER A 36 17.86 -15.95 -27.10
C SER A 36 19.06 -15.81 -28.05
N LYS A 37 19.84 -14.73 -27.91
CA LYS A 37 21.09 -14.47 -28.65
C LYS A 37 22.34 -14.71 -27.80
N TYR A 38 22.18 -15.26 -26.60
CA TYR A 38 23.27 -15.49 -25.67
C TYR A 38 23.99 -16.79 -26.02
N ASP A 39 25.29 -16.70 -26.27
CA ASP A 39 26.08 -17.84 -26.78
C ASP A 39 26.43 -18.88 -25.71
N LEU A 40 26.28 -18.55 -24.42
CA LEU A 40 26.62 -19.44 -23.32
C LEU A 40 25.40 -20.27 -22.87
N PRO A 41 25.56 -21.59 -22.70
CA PRO A 41 24.47 -22.42 -22.20
C PRO A 41 24.11 -22.05 -20.75
N LEU A 42 22.82 -21.95 -20.48
CA LEU A 42 22.29 -21.79 -19.12
C LEU A 42 22.16 -23.16 -18.44
N GLN A 43 22.40 -23.23 -17.13
CA GLN A 43 22.25 -24.48 -16.37
C GLN A 43 20.79 -24.85 -16.17
N HIS A 44 19.93 -23.86 -15.98
CA HIS A 44 18.49 -24.01 -15.81
C HIS A 44 17.75 -23.41 -17.00
N GLY A 45 16.60 -24.00 -17.33
CA GLY A 45 15.71 -23.41 -18.33
C GLY A 45 15.03 -22.15 -17.79
N LEU A 46 14.63 -21.28 -18.70
CA LEU A 46 13.85 -20.08 -18.37
C LEU A 46 12.41 -20.25 -18.87
N ILE A 47 11.44 -19.85 -18.06
CA ILE A 47 10.05 -19.70 -18.46
C ILE A 47 9.74 -18.20 -18.41
N PHE A 48 9.29 -17.64 -19.53
CA PHE A 48 8.76 -16.28 -19.61
C PHE A 48 7.23 -16.39 -19.66
N LEU A 49 6.57 -16.06 -18.55
CA LEU A 49 5.13 -16.11 -18.40
C LEU A 49 4.56 -14.70 -18.58
N PHE A 50 4.05 -14.47 -19.78
CA PHE A 50 3.17 -13.33 -20.07
C PHE A 50 1.74 -13.79 -19.81
N ASN A 51 1.22 -13.49 -18.63
CA ASN A 51 -0.12 -13.88 -18.26
C ASN A 51 -1.06 -12.67 -18.28
N GLY A 52 -2.36 -12.91 -18.19
CA GLY A 52 -3.32 -11.81 -18.07
C GLY A 52 -4.35 -12.13 -17.01
N CYS A 53 -5.23 -11.17 -16.75
CA CYS A 53 -6.23 -11.19 -15.69
C CYS A 53 -5.63 -11.01 -14.29
N GLU A 54 -4.49 -10.32 -14.18
CA GLU A 54 -3.94 -9.83 -12.91
C GLU A 54 -4.90 -8.82 -12.29
N GLU A 55 -5.31 -7.84 -13.10
CA GLU A 55 -6.16 -6.70 -12.73
C GLU A 55 -7.57 -7.12 -12.30
N ASN A 56 -7.88 -8.40 -12.54
CA ASN A 56 -9.08 -9.09 -12.11
C ASN A 56 -8.78 -10.25 -11.15
N MET A 57 -7.90 -10.03 -10.18
CA MET A 57 -7.52 -10.94 -9.09
C MET A 57 -6.60 -12.10 -9.51
N MET A 58 -5.54 -11.81 -10.28
CA MET A 58 -4.40 -12.73 -10.51
C MET A 58 -4.77 -14.11 -11.08
N GLN A 59 -5.84 -14.16 -11.89
CA GLN A 59 -6.39 -15.42 -12.38
C GLN A 59 -5.45 -16.11 -13.38
N GLY A 60 -4.65 -15.35 -14.15
CA GLY A 60 -3.70 -15.88 -15.11
C GLY A 60 -2.58 -16.67 -14.45
N ALA A 61 -1.88 -16.07 -13.48
CA ALA A 61 -0.87 -16.76 -12.70
C ALA A 61 -1.45 -17.98 -11.98
N HIS A 62 -2.66 -17.88 -11.42
CA HIS A 62 -3.31 -19.01 -10.74
C HIS A 62 -3.55 -20.18 -11.71
N GLY A 63 -4.04 -19.89 -12.91
CA GLY A 63 -4.24 -20.88 -13.97
C GLY A 63 -2.93 -21.56 -14.40
N PHE A 64 -1.82 -20.82 -14.48
CA PHE A 64 -0.51 -21.39 -14.77
C PHE A 64 -0.06 -22.35 -13.66
N VAL A 65 -0.07 -21.89 -12.40
CA VAL A 65 0.40 -22.66 -11.24
C VAL A 65 -0.37 -23.97 -11.08
N THR A 66 -1.70 -23.91 -11.22
CA THR A 66 -2.57 -25.06 -10.93
C THR A 66 -2.77 -26.00 -12.11
N GLY A 67 -2.61 -25.51 -13.36
CA GLY A 67 -2.99 -26.27 -14.55
C GLY A 67 -1.87 -26.54 -15.56
N HIS A 68 -0.77 -25.77 -15.57
CA HIS A 68 0.21 -25.86 -16.64
C HIS A 68 1.30 -26.91 -16.37
N PRO A 69 1.61 -27.84 -17.30
CA PRO A 69 2.60 -28.91 -17.06
C PRO A 69 4.01 -28.44 -16.69
N LEU A 70 4.40 -27.23 -17.14
CA LEU A 70 5.72 -26.66 -16.79
C LEU A 70 5.81 -26.17 -15.33
N ALA A 71 4.67 -25.85 -14.69
CA ALA A 71 4.64 -25.36 -13.31
C ALA A 71 5.33 -26.33 -12.34
N ALA A 72 5.14 -27.65 -12.54
CA ALA A 72 5.74 -28.69 -11.72
C ALA A 72 7.29 -28.66 -11.64
N ASN A 73 7.94 -27.97 -12.58
CA ASN A 73 9.40 -27.91 -12.68
C ASN A 73 9.99 -26.53 -12.34
N VAL A 74 9.16 -25.55 -11.95
CA VAL A 74 9.62 -24.25 -11.46
C VAL A 74 10.30 -24.43 -10.10
N SER A 75 11.45 -23.77 -9.92
CA SER A 75 12.20 -23.78 -8.65
C SER A 75 12.20 -22.43 -7.95
N ALA A 76 12.18 -21.34 -8.71
CA ALA A 76 12.10 -19.97 -8.20
C ALA A 76 11.51 -19.06 -9.27
N PHE A 77 11.12 -17.84 -8.89
CA PHE A 77 10.56 -16.87 -9.82
C PHE A 77 11.04 -15.43 -9.60
N ILE A 78 10.90 -14.62 -10.64
CA ILE A 78 10.97 -13.16 -10.62
C ILE A 78 9.60 -12.66 -11.08
N ASN A 79 8.89 -11.95 -10.21
CA ASN A 79 7.67 -11.23 -10.55
C ASN A 79 8.01 -9.77 -10.85
N LEU A 80 7.45 -9.25 -11.93
CA LEU A 80 7.59 -7.87 -12.34
C LEU A 80 6.18 -7.28 -12.42
N ASP A 81 6.03 -6.11 -11.81
CA ASP A 81 4.76 -5.42 -11.66
C ASP A 81 5.02 -3.91 -11.61
N VAL A 82 3.98 -3.10 -11.45
CA VAL A 82 4.09 -1.67 -11.17
C VAL A 82 3.01 -1.20 -10.20
N ALA A 83 3.35 -0.19 -9.41
CA ALA A 83 2.38 0.63 -8.69
C ALA A 83 2.41 2.09 -9.17
N ALA A 84 3.18 2.37 -10.22
CA ALA A 84 3.49 3.71 -10.69
C ALA A 84 4.18 3.73 -12.07
N ASN A 85 4.25 4.92 -12.67
CA ASN A 85 4.69 5.09 -14.06
C ASN A 85 6.20 5.39 -14.22
N GLY A 86 6.99 5.36 -13.15
CA GLY A 86 8.41 5.65 -13.30
C GLY A 86 9.28 5.46 -12.07
N GLY A 87 10.48 6.01 -12.18
CA GLY A 87 11.55 5.87 -11.18
C GLY A 87 12.40 4.63 -11.43
N ARG A 88 13.05 4.17 -10.36
CA ARG A 88 13.78 2.89 -10.35
C ARG A 88 12.83 1.83 -9.80
N GLU A 89 12.86 0.63 -10.36
CA GLU A 89 12.15 -0.51 -9.80
C GLU A 89 12.72 -0.85 -8.42
N ILE A 90 11.84 -1.00 -7.44
CA ILE A 90 12.19 -1.46 -6.11
C ILE A 90 11.87 -2.94 -6.01
N MET A 91 12.82 -3.74 -5.52
CA MET A 91 12.53 -5.07 -5.03
C MET A 91 11.93 -4.94 -3.62
N PHE A 92 10.62 -5.16 -3.51
CA PHE A 92 9.86 -4.88 -2.30
C PHE A 92 9.37 -6.15 -1.58
N GLN A 93 9.35 -7.30 -2.25
CA GLN A 93 9.13 -8.60 -1.61
C GLN A 93 10.15 -9.62 -2.12
N SER A 94 10.63 -10.48 -1.24
CA SER A 94 11.46 -11.63 -1.58
C SER A 94 10.91 -12.88 -0.92
N GLY A 95 11.31 -14.06 -1.37
CA GLY A 95 11.16 -15.31 -0.63
C GLY A 95 12.05 -15.18 0.60
N PRO A 96 11.50 -14.75 1.75
CA PRO A 96 12.32 -14.13 2.78
C PRO A 96 13.28 -15.17 3.37
N ASP A 97 12.90 -16.44 3.40
CA ASP A 97 13.69 -17.56 3.91
C ASP A 97 14.76 -18.08 2.93
N PHE A 98 14.99 -17.38 1.80
CA PHE A 98 15.88 -17.83 0.74
C PHE A 98 16.93 -16.75 0.42
N PRO A 99 17.91 -16.51 1.31
CA PRO A 99 18.85 -15.40 1.19
C PRO A 99 19.74 -15.46 -0.06
N PHE A 100 19.86 -16.63 -0.71
CA PHE A 100 20.56 -16.74 -1.98
C PHE A 100 19.98 -15.77 -3.01
N LEU A 101 18.65 -15.60 -3.09
CA LEU A 101 18.01 -14.65 -4.01
C LEU A 101 18.58 -13.23 -3.85
N MET A 102 18.76 -12.79 -2.60
CA MET A 102 19.34 -11.48 -2.30
C MET A 102 20.83 -11.39 -2.63
N ASN A 103 21.58 -12.49 -2.46
CA ASN A 103 22.98 -12.58 -2.86
C ASN A 103 23.14 -12.45 -4.38
N TYR A 104 22.31 -13.16 -5.16
CA TYR A 104 22.29 -13.03 -6.62
C TYR A 104 21.85 -11.62 -7.03
N TYR A 105 20.82 -11.05 -6.40
CA TYR A 105 20.42 -9.67 -6.67
C TYR A 105 21.55 -8.66 -6.40
N GLN A 106 22.29 -8.83 -5.31
CA GLN A 106 23.44 -7.96 -5.00
C GLN A 106 24.59 -8.12 -6.00
N ARG A 107 24.84 -9.35 -6.45
CA ARG A 107 25.99 -9.69 -7.29
C ARG A 107 25.78 -9.33 -8.76
N TYR A 108 24.55 -9.48 -9.26
CA TYR A 108 24.27 -9.41 -10.69
C TYR A 108 23.50 -8.17 -11.12
N ALA A 109 22.60 -7.61 -10.29
CA ALA A 109 21.95 -6.35 -10.65
C ALA A 109 22.96 -5.20 -10.62
N LYS A 110 22.96 -4.37 -11.68
CA LYS A 110 23.93 -3.27 -11.82
C LYS A 110 23.69 -2.15 -10.80
N ARG A 111 22.42 -1.88 -10.49
CA ARG A 111 21.96 -0.80 -9.61
C ARG A 111 20.82 -1.31 -8.72
N PRO A 112 21.12 -2.23 -7.78
CA PRO A 112 20.08 -2.85 -6.96
C PRO A 112 19.40 -1.81 -6.06
N TYR A 113 18.08 -1.86 -5.98
CA TYR A 113 17.27 -1.02 -5.11
C TYR A 113 16.25 -1.87 -4.35
N ALA A 114 16.42 -1.97 -3.04
CA ALA A 114 15.63 -2.84 -2.17
C ALA A 114 15.62 -2.31 -0.75
N ASN A 115 14.52 -2.53 -0.02
CA ASN A 115 14.46 -2.17 1.39
C ASN A 115 13.60 -3.16 2.19
N SER A 116 14.17 -3.77 3.23
CA SER A 116 13.44 -4.70 4.09
C SER A 116 12.29 -4.03 4.85
N LEU A 117 12.32 -2.69 5.03
CA LEU A 117 11.17 -1.94 5.53
C LEU A 117 9.96 -2.09 4.61
N GLY A 118 10.16 -1.99 3.29
CA GLY A 118 9.09 -2.16 2.31
C GLY A 118 8.49 -3.56 2.41
N GLU A 119 9.35 -4.58 2.43
CA GLU A 119 8.94 -5.99 2.56
C GLU A 119 8.16 -6.26 3.85
N GLU A 120 8.61 -5.75 5.00
CA GLU A 120 7.89 -5.93 6.27
C GLU A 120 6.52 -5.24 6.26
N VAL A 121 6.42 -4.03 5.69
CA VAL A 121 5.16 -3.29 5.63
C VAL A 121 4.15 -4.01 4.71
N PHE A 122 4.60 -4.59 3.60
CA PHE A 122 3.76 -5.42 2.73
C PHE A 122 3.35 -6.74 3.41
N GLN A 123 4.29 -7.49 3.99
CA GLN A 123 4.02 -8.76 4.67
C GLN A 123 3.09 -8.62 5.88
N LEU A 124 3.09 -7.46 6.56
CA LEU A 124 2.16 -7.14 7.64
C LEU A 124 0.74 -6.79 7.15
N GLY A 125 0.50 -6.76 5.84
CA GLY A 125 -0.79 -6.40 5.25
C GLY A 125 -1.16 -4.92 5.44
N LEU A 126 -0.18 -4.06 5.70
CA LEU A 126 -0.40 -2.62 5.89
C LEU A 126 -0.55 -1.89 4.54
N VAL A 127 -0.10 -2.50 3.44
CA VAL A 127 -0.40 -2.07 2.09
C VAL A 127 -1.49 -2.98 1.52
N PRO A 128 -2.68 -2.46 1.16
CA PRO A 128 -3.77 -3.26 0.62
C PRO A 128 -3.58 -3.53 -0.88
N SER A 129 -2.44 -4.10 -1.25
CA SER A 129 -2.06 -4.44 -2.63
C SER A 129 -1.60 -5.89 -2.71
N PHE A 130 -1.85 -6.51 -3.86
CA PHE A 130 -1.42 -7.86 -4.20
C PHE A 130 -0.93 -7.82 -5.64
N THR A 131 -0.08 -8.77 -5.99
CA THR A 131 0.43 -9.02 -7.34
C THR A 131 0.35 -10.51 -7.62
N ASP A 132 0.78 -10.93 -8.81
CA ASP A 132 0.98 -12.35 -9.09
C ASP A 132 1.97 -13.03 -8.13
N PHE A 133 2.82 -12.27 -7.42
CA PHE A 133 3.74 -12.81 -6.40
C PHE A 133 3.01 -13.64 -5.35
N GLU A 134 1.86 -13.22 -4.84
CA GLU A 134 1.12 -13.98 -3.83
C GLU A 134 0.65 -15.33 -4.39
N THR A 135 0.18 -15.34 -5.63
CA THR A 135 -0.26 -16.58 -6.29
C THR A 135 0.92 -17.53 -6.51
N LEU A 136 2.04 -17.02 -7.04
CA LEU A 136 3.24 -17.81 -7.31
C LEU A 136 3.90 -18.34 -6.03
N SER A 137 3.91 -17.55 -4.96
CA SER A 137 4.51 -17.92 -3.68
C SER A 137 3.61 -18.80 -2.81
N GLN A 138 2.31 -18.50 -2.69
CA GLN A 138 1.41 -19.21 -1.78
C GLN A 138 0.79 -20.46 -2.42
N VAL A 139 0.38 -20.38 -3.69
CA VAL A 139 -0.21 -21.51 -4.41
C VAL A 139 0.87 -22.34 -5.07
N GLY A 140 1.87 -21.69 -5.69
CA GLY A 140 3.00 -22.37 -6.31
C GLY A 140 4.00 -22.94 -5.30
N ASN A 141 4.04 -22.36 -4.09
CA ASN A 141 5.03 -22.70 -3.06
C ASN A 141 6.47 -22.57 -3.56
N TRP A 142 6.73 -21.52 -4.35
CA TRP A 142 8.05 -21.22 -4.89
C TRP A 142 8.65 -19.99 -4.20
N PRO A 143 9.96 -19.95 -3.94
CA PRO A 143 10.64 -18.72 -3.58
C PRO A 143 10.74 -17.78 -4.78
N GLY A 144 10.63 -16.47 -4.57
CA GLY A 144 10.79 -15.52 -5.66
C GLY A 144 11.17 -14.12 -5.22
N MET A 145 11.23 -13.19 -6.17
CA MET A 145 11.45 -11.77 -5.91
C MET A 145 10.38 -10.97 -6.63
N ASP A 146 9.80 -9.98 -5.96
CA ASP A 146 8.81 -9.07 -6.51
C ASP A 146 9.40 -7.68 -6.73
N PHE A 147 9.25 -7.18 -7.94
CA PHE A 147 9.77 -5.89 -8.36
C PHE A 147 8.64 -5.01 -8.85
N ALA A 148 8.57 -3.78 -8.34
CA ALA A 148 7.59 -2.79 -8.80
C ALA A 148 8.21 -1.42 -9.07
N LEU A 149 7.65 -0.68 -10.04
CA LEU A 149 7.81 0.76 -10.08
C LEU A 149 6.95 1.42 -9.01
N ALA A 150 7.52 2.35 -8.26
CA ALA A 150 6.83 2.97 -7.12
C ALA A 150 6.89 4.51 -7.11
N SER A 151 7.47 5.15 -8.15
CA SER A 151 7.50 6.62 -8.27
C SER A 151 6.51 7.11 -9.32
N TYR A 152 5.81 8.22 -9.03
CA TYR A 152 4.73 8.78 -9.86
C TYR A 152 3.44 7.94 -9.88
N GLY A 153 3.03 7.38 -8.73
CA GLY A 153 1.83 6.54 -8.60
C GLY A 153 0.50 7.24 -8.82
N TYR A 154 0.48 8.54 -9.13
CA TYR A 154 -0.77 9.29 -9.33
C TYR A 154 -1.50 8.90 -10.62
N LEU A 155 -0.78 8.38 -11.62
CA LEU A 155 -1.34 8.03 -12.93
C LEU A 155 -1.80 6.58 -13.00
N TYR A 156 -1.43 5.77 -12.01
CA TYR A 156 -1.81 4.38 -11.87
C TYR A 156 -3.32 4.19 -11.95
N HIS A 157 -3.76 3.23 -12.79
CA HIS A 157 -5.16 2.91 -13.08
C HIS A 157 -5.98 4.13 -13.57
N THR A 158 -5.38 4.96 -14.41
CA THR A 158 -6.06 6.11 -15.02
C THR A 158 -5.82 6.16 -16.52
N LYS A 159 -6.63 6.96 -17.23
CA LYS A 159 -6.42 7.23 -18.66
C LYS A 159 -5.06 7.88 -18.99
N TYR A 160 -4.33 8.37 -17.99
CA TYR A 160 -3.01 8.98 -18.12
C TYR A 160 -1.86 7.97 -17.94
N ASP A 161 -2.19 6.70 -17.66
CA ASP A 161 -1.23 5.61 -17.69
C ASP A 161 -0.92 5.22 -19.15
N ALA A 162 -0.19 6.11 -19.81
CA ALA A 162 0.03 6.12 -21.25
C ALA A 162 1.53 6.14 -21.58
N PHE A 163 1.85 5.80 -22.83
CA PHE A 163 3.24 5.66 -23.29
C PHE A 163 4.06 6.93 -23.04
N GLU A 164 3.46 8.10 -23.19
CA GLU A 164 4.09 9.41 -23.03
C GLU A 164 4.53 9.71 -21.59
N THR A 165 4.02 8.97 -20.60
CA THR A 165 4.35 9.16 -19.18
C THR A 165 5.43 8.20 -18.68
N ILE A 166 5.91 7.30 -19.55
CA ILE A 166 6.99 6.36 -19.25
C ILE A 166 8.31 6.89 -19.79
N SER A 167 9.31 7.03 -18.92
CA SER A 167 10.66 7.44 -19.32
C SER A 167 11.46 6.29 -19.89
N GLU A 168 12.16 6.51 -21.01
CA GLU A 168 13.15 5.55 -21.56
C GLU A 168 14.22 5.17 -20.53
N SER A 169 14.60 6.10 -19.64
CA SER A 169 15.57 5.83 -18.57
C SER A 169 15.07 4.78 -17.58
N THR A 170 13.75 4.74 -17.34
CA THR A 170 13.10 3.74 -16.48
C THR A 170 13.23 2.36 -17.13
N LEU A 171 12.81 2.23 -18.40
CA LEU A 171 12.91 0.99 -19.16
C LEU A 171 14.35 0.44 -19.19
N GLN A 172 15.31 1.33 -19.47
CA GLN A 172 16.71 0.97 -19.52
C GLN A 172 17.26 0.55 -18.15
N HIS A 173 16.81 1.19 -17.06
CA HIS A 173 17.22 0.84 -15.70
C HIS A 173 16.74 -0.57 -15.31
N ILE A 174 15.47 -0.88 -15.58
CA ILE A 174 14.90 -2.21 -15.31
C ILE A 174 15.67 -3.26 -16.11
N GLY A 175 15.87 -3.05 -17.41
CA GLY A 175 16.61 -3.99 -18.27
C GLY A 175 18.08 -4.17 -17.83
N ASP A 176 18.73 -3.09 -17.38
CA ASP A 176 20.11 -3.12 -16.86
C ASP A 176 20.26 -4.00 -15.62
N ASN A 177 19.21 -4.11 -14.80
CA ASN A 177 19.19 -4.95 -13.60
C ASN A 177 18.67 -6.36 -13.88
N LEU A 178 17.57 -6.48 -14.62
CA LEU A 178 16.86 -7.73 -14.85
C LEU A 178 17.68 -8.71 -15.69
N LEU A 179 18.26 -8.28 -16.82
CA LEU A 179 19.02 -9.16 -17.70
C LEU A 179 20.17 -9.90 -16.99
N PRO A 180 21.12 -9.22 -16.32
CA PRO A 180 22.20 -9.92 -15.64
C PRO A 180 21.71 -10.72 -14.44
N LEU A 181 20.67 -10.27 -13.73
CA LEU A 181 20.06 -11.02 -12.63
C LEU A 181 19.49 -12.36 -13.10
N THR A 182 18.73 -12.35 -14.19
CA THR A 182 18.17 -13.56 -14.81
C THR A 182 19.27 -14.54 -15.22
N ILE A 183 20.32 -14.05 -15.89
CA ILE A 183 21.46 -14.90 -16.29
C ILE A 183 22.15 -15.50 -15.06
N GLY A 184 22.37 -14.69 -14.01
CA GLY A 184 22.97 -15.14 -12.76
C GLY A 184 22.16 -16.23 -12.07
N LEU A 185 20.85 -16.03 -11.91
CA LEU A 185 19.96 -17.00 -11.28
C LEU A 185 19.78 -18.27 -12.15
N ALA A 186 19.79 -18.15 -13.47
CA ALA A 186 19.76 -19.30 -14.37
C ALA A 186 21.01 -20.20 -14.29
N GLN A 187 22.06 -19.74 -13.61
CA GLN A 187 23.29 -20.49 -13.32
C GLN A 187 23.40 -20.93 -11.85
N ALA A 188 22.37 -20.66 -11.03
CA ALA A 188 22.41 -20.91 -9.60
C ALA A 188 22.27 -22.40 -9.28
N GLU A 189 23.21 -22.96 -8.52
CA GLU A 189 23.13 -24.37 -8.08
C GLU A 189 21.92 -24.61 -7.16
N GLU A 190 21.51 -23.57 -6.43
CA GLU A 190 20.41 -23.60 -5.48
C GLU A 190 19.06 -23.97 -6.12
N LEU A 191 18.87 -23.69 -7.42
CA LEU A 191 17.63 -24.04 -8.13
C LEU A 191 17.44 -25.55 -8.34
N LEU A 192 18.46 -26.39 -8.12
CA LEU A 192 18.30 -27.84 -8.13
C LEU A 192 17.48 -28.35 -6.93
N ASP A 193 17.68 -27.73 -5.77
CA ASP A 193 17.05 -28.07 -4.49
C ASP A 193 17.03 -26.84 -3.58
N VAL A 194 16.01 -25.98 -3.74
CA VAL A 194 15.91 -24.70 -3.02
C VAL A 194 15.72 -24.89 -1.51
N GLU A 195 15.05 -25.97 -1.09
CA GLU A 195 14.75 -26.23 0.32
C GLU A 195 16.01 -26.48 1.14
N ARG A 196 17.05 -27.04 0.53
CA ARG A 196 18.36 -27.20 1.17
C ARG A 196 19.01 -25.87 1.57
N TYR A 197 18.64 -24.78 0.90
CA TYR A 197 19.17 -23.44 1.10
C TYR A 197 18.20 -22.50 1.81
N ARG A 198 17.15 -23.05 2.42
CA ARG A 198 16.25 -22.31 3.31
C ARG A 198 17.02 -21.89 4.56
N GLU A 199 17.06 -20.59 4.83
CA GLU A 199 17.73 -19.98 5.99
C GLU A 199 16.85 -18.85 6.58
N ASP A 200 17.29 -18.25 7.69
CA ASP A 200 16.66 -17.05 8.25
C ASP A 200 16.68 -15.87 7.27
N SER A 201 15.63 -15.04 7.33
CA SER A 201 15.50 -13.92 6.42
C SER A 201 16.60 -12.86 6.58
N PRO A 202 17.23 -12.42 5.48
CA PRO A 202 18.29 -11.44 5.54
C PRO A 202 17.73 -10.04 5.82
N THR A 203 18.57 -9.19 6.40
CA THR A 203 18.32 -7.75 6.46
C THR A 203 19.00 -7.10 5.27
N PHE A 204 18.27 -6.24 4.55
CA PHE A 204 18.80 -5.52 3.40
C PHE A 204 18.19 -4.14 3.28
N PHE A 205 18.97 -3.20 2.77
CA PHE A 205 18.50 -1.84 2.51
C PHE A 205 19.41 -1.13 1.51
N ASP A 206 18.83 -0.12 0.87
CA ASP A 206 19.52 0.81 0.00
C ASP A 206 20.11 1.99 0.82
N PHE A 207 21.37 2.32 0.57
CA PHE A 207 22.03 3.46 1.18
C PHE A 207 22.12 4.62 0.18
N MET A 208 21.19 5.59 0.32
CA MET A 208 21.14 6.84 -0.46
C MET A 208 21.10 6.67 -1.99
N HIS A 209 20.52 5.58 -2.49
CA HIS A 209 20.49 5.19 -3.91
C HIS A 209 21.88 4.98 -4.54
N LEU A 210 22.91 4.79 -3.71
CA LEU A 210 24.30 4.57 -4.14
C LEU A 210 24.64 3.08 -4.21
N PHE A 211 24.30 2.32 -3.16
CA PHE A 211 24.57 0.89 -3.09
C PHE A 211 23.64 0.19 -2.08
N LYS A 212 23.42 -1.10 -2.29
CA LYS A 212 22.67 -1.99 -1.40
C LYS A 212 23.60 -2.61 -0.35
N ILE A 213 23.13 -2.69 0.89
CA ILE A 213 23.73 -3.49 1.96
C ILE A 213 22.84 -4.71 2.22
N THR A 214 23.43 -5.88 2.42
CA THR A 214 22.72 -7.11 2.79
C THR A 214 23.57 -7.92 3.76
N TYR A 215 22.94 -8.44 4.81
CA TYR A 215 23.61 -9.31 5.78
C TYR A 215 22.62 -10.30 6.42
N LYS A 216 23.16 -11.43 6.91
CA LYS A 216 22.39 -12.47 7.58
C LYS A 216 21.80 -11.95 8.89
N ARG A 217 20.69 -12.55 9.33
CA ARG A 217 20.03 -12.26 10.61
C ARG A 217 20.99 -12.29 11.80
N ALA A 218 21.82 -13.33 11.92
CA ALA A 218 22.80 -13.42 13.02
C ALA A 218 23.76 -12.22 13.08
N VAL A 219 24.20 -11.71 11.92
CA VAL A 219 25.05 -10.52 11.82
C VAL A 219 24.27 -9.27 12.22
N ALA A 220 23.00 -9.16 11.80
CA ALA A 220 22.11 -8.08 12.23
C ALA A 220 22.01 -8.00 13.76
N TYR A 221 21.73 -9.13 14.42
CA TYR A 221 21.65 -9.22 15.88
C TYR A 221 22.98 -8.83 16.54
N ALA A 222 24.10 -9.37 16.05
CA ALA A 222 25.41 -9.06 16.60
C ALA A 222 25.75 -7.57 16.48
N VAL A 223 25.51 -6.96 15.30
CA VAL A 223 25.74 -5.52 15.06
C VAL A 223 24.83 -4.67 15.93
N ASN A 224 23.52 -4.94 15.96
CA ASN A 224 22.54 -4.17 16.73
C ASN A 224 22.87 -4.20 18.24
N CYS A 225 23.14 -5.40 18.79
CA CYS A 225 23.52 -5.54 20.19
C CYS A 225 24.84 -4.84 20.50
N THR A 226 25.85 -4.99 19.65
CA THR A 226 27.16 -4.36 19.85
C THR A 226 27.05 -2.84 19.82
N VAL A 227 26.39 -2.28 18.81
CA VAL A 227 26.16 -0.83 18.68
C VAL A 227 25.35 -0.30 19.87
N GLY A 228 24.31 -1.02 20.31
CA GLY A 228 23.53 -0.67 21.49
C GLY A 228 24.36 -0.66 22.77
N ILE A 229 25.15 -1.71 23.02
CA ILE A 229 26.02 -1.82 24.22
C ILE A 229 27.10 -0.73 24.21
N VAL A 230 27.77 -0.50 23.08
CA VAL A 230 28.78 0.55 22.94
C VAL A 230 28.15 1.92 23.17
N GLY A 231 26.99 2.20 22.56
CA GLY A 231 26.25 3.44 22.76
C GLY A 231 25.90 3.68 24.23
N LEU A 232 25.37 2.67 24.92
CA LEU A 232 25.10 2.73 26.37
C LEU A 232 26.37 2.97 27.18
N GLY A 233 27.45 2.27 26.85
CA GLY A 233 28.76 2.44 27.49
C GLY A 233 29.30 3.87 27.33
N LEU A 234 29.12 4.50 26.17
CA LEU A 234 29.51 5.89 25.92
C LEU A 234 28.64 6.90 26.68
N ILE A 235 27.33 6.65 26.79
CA ILE A 235 26.44 7.47 27.62
C ILE A 235 26.89 7.41 29.09
N VAL A 236 27.11 6.20 29.62
CA VAL A 236 27.61 5.99 30.98
C VAL A 236 28.99 6.63 31.18
N GLY A 237 29.89 6.45 30.23
CA GLY A 237 31.24 7.04 30.25
C GLY A 237 31.20 8.57 30.28
N THR A 238 30.28 9.18 29.52
CA THR A 238 30.08 10.63 29.52
C THR A 238 29.54 11.12 30.86
N VAL A 239 28.56 10.42 31.45
CA VAL A 239 28.04 10.70 32.80
C VAL A 239 29.15 10.63 33.86
N VAL A 240 29.98 9.58 33.82
CA VAL A 240 31.13 9.44 34.74
C VAL A 240 32.14 10.57 34.56
N MET A 241 32.38 11.00 33.31
CA MET A 241 33.29 12.10 33.02
C MET A 241 32.75 13.44 33.52
N MET A 242 31.44 13.70 33.39
CA MET A 242 30.77 14.86 33.99
C MET A 242 30.92 14.89 35.50
N VAL A 243 30.66 13.77 36.19
CA VAL A 243 30.87 13.64 37.66
C VAL A 243 32.30 14.04 38.06
N ARG A 244 33.32 13.56 37.31
CA ARG A 244 34.73 13.81 37.62
C ARG A 244 35.18 15.24 37.32
N MET A 245 34.64 15.86 36.27
CA MET A 245 35.06 17.18 35.82
C MET A 245 34.32 18.32 36.51
N GLU A 246 33.05 18.13 36.87
CA GLU A 246 32.18 19.18 37.43
C GLU A 246 31.97 19.04 38.94
N GLY A 247 32.50 17.99 39.57
CA GLY A 247 32.44 17.80 41.03
C GLY A 247 31.05 17.49 41.59
N ALA A 248 30.09 17.13 40.72
CA ALA A 248 28.72 16.82 41.08
C ALA A 248 28.55 15.41 41.68
N ASN A 249 27.54 15.21 42.53
CA ASN A 249 27.21 13.89 43.07
C ASN A 249 26.55 13.01 41.98
N LEU A 250 26.99 11.75 41.86
CA LEU A 250 26.43 10.76 40.92
C LEU A 250 24.89 10.68 41.00
N GLY A 251 24.31 10.73 42.19
CA GLY A 251 22.86 10.69 42.37
C GLY A 251 22.13 11.88 41.73
N GLN A 252 22.75 13.06 41.75
CA GLN A 252 22.19 14.27 41.13
C GLN A 252 22.21 14.17 39.61
N ILE A 253 23.33 13.73 39.01
CA ILE A 253 23.42 13.57 37.55
C ILE A 253 22.49 12.46 37.06
N LEU A 254 22.37 11.34 37.79
CA LEU A 254 21.44 10.26 37.44
C LEU A 254 19.98 10.74 37.48
N MET A 255 19.61 11.56 38.47
CA MET A 255 18.29 12.19 38.51
C MET A 255 18.07 13.10 37.30
N GLU A 256 19.04 13.93 36.93
CA GLU A 256 18.95 14.79 35.74
C GLU A 256 18.87 14.00 34.43
N CYS A 257 19.57 12.85 34.34
CA CYS A 257 19.43 11.93 33.20
C CYS A 257 18.01 11.37 33.11
N GLY A 258 17.46 10.91 34.23
CA GLY A 258 16.09 10.38 34.30
C GLY A 258 15.04 11.43 33.94
N LEU A 259 15.19 12.65 34.45
CA LEU A 259 14.29 13.76 34.12
C LEU A 259 14.42 14.18 32.65
N SER A 260 15.65 14.25 32.11
CA SER A 260 15.87 14.54 30.69
C SER A 260 15.21 13.48 29.80
N LEU A 261 15.28 12.21 30.18
CA LEU A 261 14.59 11.11 29.48
C LEU A 261 13.06 11.25 29.53
N ILE A 262 12.49 11.58 30.69
CA ILE A 262 11.05 11.82 30.84
C ILE A 262 10.61 13.00 29.98
N VAL A 263 11.31 14.13 30.03
CA VAL A 263 11.00 15.33 29.26
C VAL A 263 11.13 15.04 27.76
N GLN A 264 12.19 14.36 27.32
CA GLN A 264 12.38 14.00 25.91
C GLN A 264 11.26 13.09 25.40
N THR A 265 10.94 12.03 26.15
CA THR A 265 9.86 11.10 25.80
C THR A 265 8.51 11.82 25.76
N THR A 266 8.22 12.66 26.74
CA THR A 266 6.98 13.46 26.79
C THR A 266 6.90 14.42 25.61
N SER A 267 8.02 15.04 25.21
CA SER A 267 8.06 15.95 24.06
C SER A 267 7.75 15.24 22.75
N ILE A 268 8.26 14.02 22.57
CA ILE A 268 7.95 13.16 21.41
C ILE A 268 6.45 12.81 21.40
N VAL A 269 5.91 12.34 22.53
CA VAL A 269 4.50 11.94 22.65
C VAL A 269 3.55 13.12 22.42
N VAL A 270 3.83 14.27 23.04
CA VAL A 270 3.02 15.49 22.85
C VAL A 270 3.14 16.01 21.43
N GLY A 271 4.33 16.05 20.84
CA GLY A 271 4.51 16.48 19.45
C GLY A 271 3.77 15.58 18.45
N ALA A 272 3.80 14.26 18.68
CA ALA A 272 3.05 13.31 17.87
C ALA A 272 1.54 13.55 18.03
N GLY A 273 1.07 13.71 19.26
CA GLY A 273 -0.33 14.03 19.56
C GLY A 273 -0.80 15.33 18.90
N VAL A 274 -0.01 16.40 18.96
CA VAL A 274 -0.32 17.69 18.29
C VAL A 274 -0.44 17.51 16.78
N SER A 275 0.50 16.80 16.15
CA SER A 275 0.48 16.58 14.69
C SER A 275 -0.73 15.76 14.25
N LEU A 276 -1.11 14.74 15.03
CA LEU A 276 -2.33 13.96 14.80
C LEU A 276 -3.60 14.80 15.01
N VAL A 277 -3.64 15.66 16.03
CA VAL A 277 -4.75 16.61 16.23
C VAL A 277 -4.86 17.58 15.05
N VAL A 278 -3.75 18.07 14.51
CA VAL A 278 -3.77 18.89 13.28
C VAL A 278 -4.39 18.10 12.12
N ALA A 279 -4.01 16.83 11.92
CA ALA A 279 -4.61 15.98 10.89
C ALA A 279 -6.13 15.80 11.06
N VAL A 280 -6.61 15.60 12.30
CA VAL A 280 -8.05 15.54 12.59
C VAL A 280 -8.75 16.87 12.30
N ILE A 281 -8.14 17.99 12.69
CA ILE A 281 -8.71 19.33 12.44
C ILE A 281 -8.79 19.62 10.93
N VAL A 282 -7.72 19.33 10.19
CA VAL A 282 -7.64 19.53 8.73
C VAL A 282 -8.74 18.75 8.02
N ASP A 283 -8.98 17.50 8.44
CA ASP A 283 -10.08 16.69 7.92
C ASP A 283 -11.46 17.22 8.32
N ALA A 284 -11.63 17.62 9.59
CA ALA A 284 -12.89 18.16 10.10
C ALA A 284 -13.32 19.48 9.41
N VAL A 285 -12.38 20.27 8.89
CA VAL A 285 -12.68 21.49 8.11
C VAL A 285 -12.81 21.24 6.60
N GLY A 286 -12.83 19.98 6.16
CA GLY A 286 -12.99 19.61 4.75
C GLY A 286 -11.76 19.93 3.90
N ARG A 287 -10.55 19.90 4.48
CA ARG A 287 -9.28 20.22 3.81
C ARG A 287 -8.25 19.09 3.87
N SER A 288 -8.66 17.87 4.21
CA SER A 288 -7.79 16.68 4.10
C SER A 288 -7.26 16.53 2.68
N MET A 289 -6.07 15.92 2.56
CA MET A 289 -5.31 15.79 1.32
C MET A 289 -4.85 17.09 0.67
N SER A 290 -4.88 18.24 1.34
CA SER A 290 -4.40 19.51 0.75
C SER A 290 -2.95 19.47 0.24
N TRP A 291 -2.15 18.57 0.77
CA TRP A 291 -0.77 18.25 0.38
C TRP A 291 -0.64 17.27 -0.80
N PHE A 292 -1.73 16.70 -1.33
CA PHE A 292 -1.69 15.60 -2.30
C PHE A 292 -0.92 15.97 -3.58
N THR A 293 -1.20 17.14 -4.15
CA THR A 293 -0.35 17.72 -5.21
C THR A 293 0.80 18.55 -4.65
N SER A 294 0.52 19.42 -3.67
CA SER A 294 1.48 20.35 -3.11
C SER A 294 2.17 19.73 -1.89
N THR A 295 3.01 18.72 -2.13
CA THR A 295 3.57 17.84 -1.08
C THR A 295 4.36 18.57 0.01
N TRP A 296 4.93 19.73 -0.30
CA TRP A 296 5.64 20.57 0.66
C TRP A 296 4.76 21.11 1.80
N LEU A 297 3.43 21.14 1.64
CA LEU A 297 2.50 21.54 2.71
C LEU A 297 2.57 20.59 3.92
N LEU A 298 2.96 19.31 3.71
CA LEU A 298 3.21 18.37 4.80
C LEU A 298 4.20 18.91 5.83
N PHE A 299 5.23 19.61 5.37
CA PHE A 299 6.26 20.17 6.24
C PHE A 299 5.65 21.15 7.24
N GLY A 300 4.86 22.10 6.75
CA GLY A 300 4.20 23.08 7.61
C GLY A 300 3.09 22.48 8.47
N LEU A 301 2.31 21.52 7.94
CA LEU A 301 1.17 20.93 8.65
C LEU A 301 1.60 19.96 9.76
N TYR A 302 2.63 19.13 9.54
CA TYR A 302 2.95 18.01 10.44
C TYR A 302 4.40 18.01 10.95
N PHE A 303 5.39 18.39 10.13
CA PHE A 303 6.78 18.43 10.61
C PHE A 303 6.97 19.59 11.59
N VAL A 304 6.53 20.80 11.24
CA VAL A 304 6.73 22.01 12.05
C VAL A 304 6.12 21.88 13.46
N PRO A 305 4.85 21.45 13.65
CA PRO A 305 4.29 21.27 15.00
C PRO A 305 5.05 20.25 15.84
N PHE A 306 5.43 19.11 15.24
CA PHE A 306 6.23 18.09 15.92
C PHE A 306 7.59 18.64 16.38
N ILE A 307 8.33 19.29 15.48
CA ILE A 307 9.66 19.85 15.77
C ILE A 307 9.54 20.96 16.85
N ALA A 308 8.51 21.79 16.78
CA ALA A 308 8.26 22.82 17.79
C ALA A 308 8.06 22.21 19.18
N CYS A 309 7.25 21.16 19.31
CA CYS A 309 7.04 20.44 20.57
C CYS A 309 8.31 19.72 21.06
N LEU A 310 9.09 19.14 20.14
CA LEU A 310 10.35 18.47 20.45
C LEU A 310 11.39 19.42 21.07
N VAL A 311 11.39 20.69 20.65
CA VAL A 311 12.24 21.75 21.23
C VAL A 311 11.62 22.37 22.49
N LEU A 312 10.29 22.47 22.55
CA LEU A 312 9.56 23.11 23.64
C LEU A 312 9.84 22.46 24.99
N GLY A 313 9.76 21.14 25.10
CA GLY A 313 9.96 20.44 26.39
C GLY A 313 11.35 20.68 27.00
N PRO A 314 12.45 20.41 26.28
CA PRO A 314 13.81 20.72 26.73
C PRO A 314 14.00 22.20 27.06
N TRP A 315 13.40 23.12 26.29
CA TRP A 315 13.48 24.56 26.57
C TRP A 315 12.77 24.95 27.88
N LEU A 316 11.53 24.49 28.10
CA LEU A 316 10.79 24.73 29.33
C LEU A 316 11.53 24.14 30.54
N TYR A 317 12.10 22.95 30.40
CA TYR A 317 12.93 22.34 31.44
C TYR A 317 14.13 23.22 31.80
N ILE A 318 14.82 23.77 30.80
CA ILE A 318 15.98 24.65 31.01
C ILE A 318 15.61 25.93 31.73
N ILE A 319 14.45 26.53 31.40
CA ILE A 319 13.97 27.76 32.05
C ILE A 319 13.50 27.52 33.48
N PHE A 320 12.66 26.51 33.72
CA PHE A 320 11.98 26.36 35.01
C PHE A 320 12.79 25.64 36.07
N ARG A 321 13.78 24.84 35.67
CA ARG A 321 14.64 24.11 36.59
C ARG A 321 16.05 24.70 36.56
N SER A 322 16.47 25.29 37.67
CA SER A 322 17.86 25.65 37.91
C SER A 322 18.66 24.42 38.31
N VAL A 323 19.82 24.24 37.68
CA VAL A 323 20.77 23.17 38.00
C VAL A 323 22.13 23.82 38.15
N ASP A 324 22.60 23.98 39.37
CA ASP A 324 23.77 24.81 39.66
C ASP A 324 25.10 24.15 39.28
N PHE A 325 25.12 22.82 39.17
CA PHE A 325 26.32 22.05 38.88
C PHE A 325 26.54 21.78 37.38
N LEU A 326 25.55 22.02 36.52
CA LEU A 326 25.62 21.80 35.06
C LEU A 326 25.33 23.09 34.30
N ASN A 327 26.22 23.47 33.39
CA ASN A 327 25.93 24.57 32.47
C ASN A 327 24.86 24.18 31.41
N SER A 328 24.33 25.16 30.68
CA SER A 328 23.29 24.91 29.66
C SER A 328 23.72 23.92 28.57
N GLN A 329 25.02 23.85 28.22
CA GLN A 329 25.53 22.89 27.22
C GLN A 329 25.55 21.46 27.77
N GLY A 330 25.94 21.27 29.04
CA GLY A 330 25.90 19.98 29.72
C GLY A 330 24.46 19.45 29.83
N ARG A 331 23.49 20.32 30.12
CA ARG A 331 22.07 19.97 30.14
C ARG A 331 21.56 19.54 28.76
N VAL A 332 21.95 20.25 27.70
CA VAL A 332 21.59 19.87 26.32
C VAL A 332 22.24 18.56 25.90
N LEU A 333 23.47 18.29 26.34
CA LEU A 333 24.14 17.01 26.13
C LEU A 333 23.38 15.85 26.80
N LEU A 334 22.80 16.04 27.99
CA LEU A 334 21.92 15.04 28.61
C LEU A 334 20.67 14.75 27.77
N PHE A 335 20.06 15.77 27.13
CA PHE A 335 18.95 15.56 26.21
C PHE A 335 19.35 14.77 24.95
N LEU A 336 20.54 15.03 24.39
CA LEU A 336 21.07 14.25 23.27
C LEU A 336 21.31 12.78 23.66
N HIS A 337 21.85 12.53 24.85
CA HIS A 337 22.01 11.18 25.38
C HIS A 337 20.68 10.52 25.69
N ALA A 338 19.68 11.25 26.19
CA ALA A 338 18.32 10.76 26.39
C ALA A 338 17.69 10.33 25.06
N GLN A 339 17.84 11.14 24.00
CA GLN A 339 17.35 10.79 22.66
C GLN A 339 18.07 9.55 22.11
N CYS A 340 19.40 9.48 22.24
CA CYS A 340 20.16 8.31 21.83
C CYS A 340 19.76 7.05 22.61
N PHE A 341 19.53 7.18 23.92
CA PHE A 341 19.04 6.10 24.77
C PHE A 341 17.68 5.56 24.29
N ILE A 342 16.75 6.44 23.92
CA ILE A 342 15.46 6.05 23.33
C ILE A 342 15.70 5.23 22.05
N TYR A 343 16.59 5.66 21.16
CA TYR A 343 16.92 4.89 19.96
C TYR A 343 17.56 3.55 20.26
N ILE A 344 18.46 3.46 21.24
CA ILE A 344 19.08 2.19 21.65
C ILE A 344 18.02 1.25 22.22
N ALA A 345 17.12 1.76 23.08
CA ALA A 345 16.04 0.96 23.64
C ALA A 345 15.13 0.41 22.53
N LEU A 346 14.77 1.23 21.55
CA LEU A 346 14.01 0.80 20.38
C LEU A 346 14.78 -0.21 19.53
N LEU A 347 16.08 0.02 19.28
CA LEU A 347 16.93 -0.86 18.49
C LEU A 347 16.97 -2.26 19.11
N LEU A 348 17.22 -2.35 20.41
CA LEU A 348 17.28 -3.62 21.12
C LEU A 348 15.91 -4.30 21.18
N THR A 349 14.84 -3.53 21.45
CA THR A 349 13.47 -4.07 21.48
C THR A 349 13.06 -4.65 20.13
N PHE A 350 13.29 -3.91 19.04
CA PHE A 350 12.99 -4.35 17.68
C PHE A 350 13.85 -5.53 17.25
N THR A 351 15.14 -5.54 17.65
CA THR A 351 16.02 -6.69 17.41
C THR A 351 15.52 -7.94 18.13
N ILE A 352 15.12 -7.84 19.40
CA ILE A 352 14.53 -8.97 20.15
C ILE A 352 13.23 -9.43 19.48
N GLY A 353 12.40 -8.49 19.03
CA GLY A 353 11.17 -8.77 18.28
C GLY A 353 11.36 -9.32 16.87
N GLY A 354 12.60 -9.44 16.39
CA GLY A 354 12.90 -9.96 15.05
C GLY A 354 12.59 -8.99 13.90
N ILE A 355 12.39 -7.71 14.19
CA ILE A 355 12.10 -6.68 13.19
C ILE A 355 13.41 -6.30 12.47
N ARG A 356 13.47 -6.55 11.16
CA ARG A 356 14.64 -6.32 10.30
C ARG A 356 14.85 -4.84 10.04
N SER A 357 13.79 -4.03 9.91
CA SER A 357 13.88 -2.56 9.78
C SER A 357 14.47 -1.84 11.00
N ALA A 358 14.79 -2.55 12.09
CA ALA A 358 15.55 -2.03 13.22
C ALA A 358 16.89 -1.38 12.80
N TYR A 359 17.45 -1.77 11.64
CA TYR A 359 18.66 -1.17 11.09
C TYR A 359 18.56 0.36 10.91
N LEU A 360 17.36 0.93 10.75
CA LEU A 360 17.16 2.37 10.66
C LEU A 360 17.68 3.11 11.90
N LEU A 361 17.62 2.48 13.08
CA LEU A 361 18.12 3.05 14.33
C LEU A 361 19.65 2.97 14.45
N LEU A 362 20.32 2.11 13.67
CA LEU A 362 21.78 2.00 13.70
C LEU A 362 22.46 3.29 13.29
N PHE A 363 22.00 3.95 12.22
CA PHE A 363 22.61 5.17 11.70
C PHE A 363 22.69 6.29 12.76
N PRO A 364 21.59 6.75 13.36
CA PRO A 364 21.67 7.80 14.36
C PRO A 364 22.53 7.40 15.56
N ILE A 365 22.50 6.13 16.00
CA ILE A 365 23.29 5.65 17.14
C ILE A 365 24.78 5.59 16.82
N ILE A 366 25.18 5.04 15.66
CA ILE A 366 26.58 4.94 15.23
C ILE A 366 27.18 6.34 15.13
N PHE A 367 26.53 7.25 14.41
CA PHE A 367 27.06 8.59 14.20
C PHE A 367 27.07 9.44 15.48
N HIS A 368 26.05 9.32 16.34
CA HIS A 368 26.12 9.92 17.68
C HIS A 368 27.27 9.34 18.52
N SER A 369 27.46 8.03 18.50
CA SER A 369 28.53 7.35 19.24
C SER A 369 29.92 7.79 18.76
N LEU A 370 30.14 7.88 17.44
CA LEU A 370 31.39 8.36 16.86
C LEU A 370 31.70 9.80 17.28
N THR A 371 30.72 10.70 17.20
CA THR A 371 30.91 12.08 17.65
C THR A 371 31.14 12.18 19.16
N THR A 372 30.51 11.30 19.95
CA THR A 372 30.71 11.23 21.40
C THR A 372 32.13 10.77 21.73
N ILE A 373 32.68 9.78 21.04
CA ILE A 373 34.08 9.34 21.21
C ILE A 373 35.04 10.51 20.97
N VAL A 374 34.88 11.22 19.85
CA VAL A 374 35.71 12.39 19.52
C VAL A 374 35.56 13.47 20.60
N ASN A 375 34.32 13.74 21.03
CA ASN A 375 34.03 14.73 22.06
C ASN A 375 34.60 14.37 23.44
N MET A 376 34.61 13.10 23.83
CA MET A 376 35.28 12.63 25.05
C MET A 376 36.79 12.86 24.96
N ALA A 377 37.42 12.58 23.80
CA ALA A 377 38.86 12.78 23.61
C ALA A 377 39.28 14.25 23.75
N ILE A 378 38.48 15.19 23.25
CA ILE A 378 38.71 16.63 23.41
C ILE A 378 38.17 17.20 24.73
N LYS A 379 37.65 16.34 25.62
CA LYS A 379 37.06 16.69 26.91
C LYS A 379 35.88 17.69 26.84
N PHE A 380 35.01 17.54 25.84
CA PHE A 380 33.84 18.41 25.61
C PHE A 380 34.17 19.91 25.69
N LYS A 381 35.28 20.33 25.05
CA LYS A 381 35.66 21.76 24.97
C LYS A 381 34.45 22.62 24.57
N LEU A 382 34.22 23.67 25.35
CA LEU A 382 33.07 24.57 25.21
C LEU A 382 32.89 25.02 23.75
N ASN A 383 31.65 24.96 23.25
CA ASN A 383 31.24 25.24 21.87
C ASN A 383 31.80 24.30 20.80
N PHE A 384 33.04 23.81 20.93
CA PHE A 384 33.68 22.99 19.92
C PHE A 384 32.99 21.62 19.75
N TRP A 385 32.53 21.02 20.85
CA TRP A 385 31.86 19.73 20.81
C TRP A 385 30.56 19.73 19.98
N ILE A 386 29.89 20.89 19.90
CA ILE A 386 28.66 21.09 19.12
C ILE A 386 28.94 20.93 17.63
N TYR A 387 30.04 21.52 17.14
CA TYR A 387 30.43 21.40 15.73
C TYR A 387 30.82 19.97 15.36
N VAL A 388 31.52 19.26 16.26
CA VAL A 388 31.82 17.83 16.08
C VAL A 388 30.53 17.01 15.98
N HIS A 389 29.56 17.27 16.86
CA HIS A 389 28.27 16.59 16.81
C HIS A 389 27.51 16.90 15.50
N LEU A 390 27.34 18.18 15.16
CA LEU A 390 26.61 18.60 13.95
C LEU A 390 27.23 18.03 12.67
N THR A 391 28.55 18.03 12.56
CA THR A 391 29.25 17.47 11.39
C THR A 391 29.04 15.96 11.28
N GLY A 392 29.05 15.23 12.39
CA GLY A 392 28.75 13.79 12.37
C GLY A 392 27.29 13.46 12.04
N GLN A 393 26.34 14.37 12.26
CA GLN A 393 24.93 14.15 11.91
C GLN A 393 24.60 14.39 10.43
N LEU A 394 25.52 14.91 9.61
CA LEU A 394 25.26 15.21 8.20
C LEU A 394 24.91 13.95 7.38
N ILE A 395 25.60 12.83 7.61
CA ILE A 395 25.35 11.58 6.88
C ILE A 395 23.98 10.98 7.24
N PRO A 396 23.63 10.78 8.53
CA PRO A 396 22.27 10.39 8.92
C PRO A 396 21.20 11.31 8.35
N LEU A 397 21.41 12.63 8.39
CA LEU A 397 20.44 13.60 7.88
C LEU A 397 20.18 13.39 6.38
N ILE A 398 21.22 13.25 5.56
CA ILE A 398 21.09 12.98 4.12
C ILE A 398 20.38 11.65 3.87
N TYR A 399 20.71 10.62 4.65
CA TYR A 399 20.11 9.29 4.53
C TYR A 399 18.61 9.35 4.79
N PHE A 400 18.20 9.99 5.90
CA PHE A 400 16.79 10.11 6.25
C PHE A 400 16.04 11.09 5.35
N CYS A 401 16.69 12.09 4.75
CA CYS A 401 16.08 12.89 3.68
C CYS A 401 15.73 12.01 2.48
N SER A 402 16.66 11.17 2.02
CA SER A 402 16.43 10.24 0.91
C SER A 402 15.30 9.25 1.20
N LEU A 403 15.28 8.69 2.42
CA LEU A 403 14.22 7.79 2.88
C LEU A 403 12.87 8.51 2.97
N THR A 404 12.86 9.74 3.50
CA THR A 404 11.65 10.58 3.58
C THR A 404 11.06 10.79 2.18
N THR A 405 11.89 11.19 1.20
CA THR A 405 11.44 11.34 -0.19
C THR A 405 10.86 10.04 -0.75
N THR A 406 11.50 8.89 -0.49
CA THR A 406 10.99 7.58 -0.92
C THR A 406 9.62 7.28 -0.30
N VAL A 407 9.49 7.39 1.03
CA VAL A 407 8.24 7.11 1.74
C VAL A 407 7.11 8.00 1.23
N PHE A 408 7.32 9.31 1.11
CA PHE A 408 6.27 10.20 0.65
C PHE A 408 5.96 10.04 -0.84
N ALA A 409 6.95 9.74 -1.70
CA ALA A 409 6.71 9.48 -3.12
C ALA A 409 5.83 8.25 -3.36
N VAL A 410 5.95 7.22 -2.51
CA VAL A 410 5.13 6.00 -2.57
C VAL A 410 3.77 6.23 -1.93
N PHE A 411 3.73 6.71 -0.70
CA PHE A 411 2.49 6.71 0.09
C PHE A 411 1.53 7.86 -0.21
N ILE A 412 2.01 9.02 -0.71
CA ILE A 412 1.10 10.12 -1.08
C ILE A 412 0.14 9.66 -2.18
N PRO A 413 0.57 9.18 -3.36
CA PRO A 413 -0.37 8.73 -4.39
C PRO A 413 -1.29 7.60 -3.93
N MET A 414 -0.81 6.68 -3.09
CA MET A 414 -1.62 5.56 -2.59
C MET A 414 -2.83 6.02 -1.76
N THR A 415 -2.74 7.18 -1.09
CA THR A 415 -3.89 7.73 -0.36
C THR A 415 -5.05 8.14 -1.27
N GLY A 416 -4.79 8.42 -2.56
CA GLY A 416 -5.81 8.73 -3.57
C GLY A 416 -6.38 7.51 -4.31
N ARG A 417 -6.18 6.31 -3.78
CA ARG A 417 -6.77 5.05 -4.29
C ARG A 417 -7.24 4.12 -3.16
N GLY A 418 -7.52 4.72 -2.00
CA GLY A 418 -7.81 4.02 -0.75
C GLY A 418 -9.30 3.97 -0.41
N ASP A 419 -9.57 3.93 0.89
CA ASP A 419 -10.93 4.03 1.43
C ASP A 419 -11.34 5.51 1.54
N PRO A 420 -12.42 5.96 0.87
CA PRO A 420 -12.87 7.35 0.96
C PRO A 420 -13.27 7.76 2.39
N THR A 421 -13.54 6.79 3.28
CA THR A 421 -13.87 7.03 4.69
C THR A 421 -12.63 7.20 5.57
N ALA A 422 -11.47 6.66 5.16
CA ALA A 422 -10.24 6.79 5.91
C ALA A 422 -9.74 8.23 5.87
N ASN A 423 -9.15 8.70 6.97
CA ASN A 423 -8.49 9.99 7.03
C ASN A 423 -7.01 9.83 6.64
N PRO A 424 -6.59 10.21 5.42
CA PRO A 424 -5.22 10.03 4.95
C PRO A 424 -4.22 10.94 5.68
N ASP A 425 -4.67 12.06 6.22
CA ASP A 425 -3.84 13.01 6.96
C ASP A 425 -3.31 12.40 8.27
N LEU A 426 -4.03 11.45 8.88
CA LEU A 426 -3.52 10.71 10.05
C LEU A 426 -2.27 9.89 9.70
N MET A 427 -2.31 9.19 8.57
CA MET A 427 -1.18 8.40 8.09
C MET A 427 0.00 9.30 7.73
N MET A 428 -0.24 10.40 7.01
CA MET A 428 0.81 11.36 6.66
C MET A 428 1.39 12.07 7.88
N ALA A 429 0.59 12.40 8.88
CA ALA A 429 1.07 12.96 10.14
C ALA A 429 1.97 11.97 10.88
N LEU A 430 1.60 10.68 10.93
CA LEU A 430 2.41 9.64 11.56
C LEU A 430 3.76 9.46 10.83
N PHE A 431 3.76 9.39 9.50
CA PHE A 431 5.02 9.33 8.73
C PHE A 431 5.86 10.58 8.91
N SER A 432 5.24 11.77 8.94
CA SER A 432 5.93 13.04 9.17
C SER A 432 6.59 13.08 10.56
N VAL A 433 5.90 12.59 11.59
CA VAL A 433 6.43 12.46 12.96
C VAL A 433 7.61 11.50 13.00
N LEU A 434 7.46 10.31 12.42
CA LEU A 434 8.52 9.30 12.39
C LEU A 434 9.76 9.80 11.64
N MET A 435 9.58 10.37 10.45
CA MET A 435 10.69 10.94 9.66
C MET A 435 11.31 12.14 10.36
N SER A 436 10.52 13.03 10.96
CA SER A 436 11.04 14.16 11.74
C SER A 436 11.89 13.70 12.92
N LEU A 437 11.46 12.63 13.61
CA LEU A 437 12.23 12.07 14.72
C LEU A 437 13.62 11.62 14.25
N PHE A 438 13.73 10.97 13.09
CA PHE A 438 15.02 10.58 12.54
C PHE A 438 15.85 11.75 11.99
N LEU A 439 15.21 12.72 11.34
CA LEU A 439 15.86 13.89 10.74
C LEU A 439 16.44 14.84 11.79
N VAL A 440 15.67 15.12 12.85
CA VAL A 440 16.03 16.18 13.81
C VAL A 440 16.11 15.72 15.26
N GLY A 441 15.82 14.46 15.60
CA GLY A 441 15.83 14.01 16.99
C GLY A 441 17.15 14.31 17.72
N LEU A 442 18.28 14.03 17.07
CA LEU A 442 19.62 14.30 17.62
C LEU A 442 20.13 15.72 17.35
N SER A 443 19.34 16.64 16.78
CA SER A 443 19.74 18.03 16.56
C SER A 443 18.81 19.04 17.22
N ALA A 444 17.54 18.69 17.44
CA ALA A 444 16.52 19.55 18.05
C ALA A 444 16.92 20.06 19.45
N PRO A 445 17.51 19.27 20.36
CA PRO A 445 17.96 19.80 21.66
C PRO A 445 18.98 20.94 21.56
N LEU A 446 19.77 21.00 20.47
CA LEU A 446 20.76 22.06 20.27
C LEU A 446 20.09 23.43 19.97
N ILE A 447 18.87 23.43 19.45
CA ILE A 447 18.10 24.66 19.18
C ILE A 447 17.87 25.44 20.49
N VAL A 448 17.84 24.74 21.64
CA VAL A 448 17.67 25.36 22.96
C VAL A 448 18.84 26.27 23.34
N LEU A 449 20.02 26.06 22.76
CA LEU A 449 21.20 26.90 22.99
C LEU A 449 21.14 28.24 22.24
N LEU A 450 20.16 28.47 21.38
CA LEU A 450 20.03 29.73 20.66
C LEU A 450 19.74 30.89 21.64
N PRO A 451 20.54 31.98 21.63
CA PRO A 451 20.38 33.10 22.57
C PRO A 451 18.99 33.75 22.52
N LYS A 452 18.31 33.66 21.38
CA LYS A 452 16.99 34.25 21.14
C LYS A 452 16.02 33.21 20.57
N ILE A 453 15.90 32.07 21.24
CA ILE A 453 15.02 30.94 20.86
C ILE A 453 13.56 31.34 20.57
N ARG A 454 13.06 32.45 21.13
CA ARG A 454 11.74 33.00 20.75
C ARG A 454 11.57 33.20 19.23
N TYR A 455 12.64 33.54 18.50
CA TYR A 455 12.57 33.67 17.05
C TYR A 455 12.38 32.34 16.34
N PHE A 456 12.89 31.23 16.89
CA PHE A 456 12.60 29.90 16.36
C PHE A 456 11.10 29.61 16.43
N PHE A 457 10.46 29.86 17.58
CA PHE A 457 9.01 29.67 17.72
C PHE A 457 8.20 30.66 16.87
N ILE A 458 8.65 31.90 16.70
CA ILE A 458 8.01 32.87 15.79
C ILE A 458 8.08 32.38 14.33
N VAL A 459 9.24 31.90 13.88
CA VAL A 459 9.40 31.38 12.50
C VAL A 459 8.60 30.10 12.31
N ALA A 460 8.65 29.16 13.26
CA ALA A 460 7.84 27.94 13.22
C ALA A 460 6.35 28.26 13.20
N GLY A 461 5.89 29.18 14.05
CA GLY A 461 4.50 29.65 14.06
C GLY A 461 4.10 30.33 12.75
N LEU A 462 4.97 31.15 12.17
CA LEU A 462 4.72 31.81 10.88
C LEU A 462 4.65 30.79 9.74
N LEU A 463 5.53 29.78 9.71
CA LEU A 463 5.49 28.69 8.74
C LEU A 463 4.20 27.89 8.86
N PHE A 464 3.80 27.52 10.08
CA PHE A 464 2.55 26.82 10.34
C PHE A 464 1.34 27.64 9.87
N VAL A 465 1.22 28.90 10.31
CA VAL A 465 0.11 29.79 9.93
C VAL A 465 0.08 30.05 8.43
N THR A 466 1.23 30.28 7.79
CA THR A 466 1.31 30.46 6.34
C THR A 466 0.83 29.21 5.60
N THR A 467 1.22 28.02 6.07
CA THR A 467 0.78 26.75 5.49
C THR A 467 -0.73 26.58 5.63
N ILE A 468 -1.30 26.91 6.80
CA ILE A 468 -2.75 26.92 7.01
C ILE A 468 -3.44 27.90 6.05
N VAL A 469 -2.92 29.11 5.85
CA VAL A 469 -3.50 30.07 4.88
C VAL A 469 -3.43 29.52 3.45
N VAL A 470 -2.28 29.00 3.03
CA VAL A 470 -2.08 28.44 1.67
C VAL A 470 -2.99 27.24 1.42
N MET A 471 -3.25 26.41 2.43
CA MET A 471 -4.17 25.27 2.36
C MET A 471 -5.58 25.67 1.90
N PHE A 472 -6.04 26.89 2.20
CA PHE A 472 -7.34 27.39 1.76
C PHE A 472 -7.33 28.07 0.37
N THR A 473 -6.19 28.04 -0.33
CA THR A 473 -6.05 28.57 -1.70
C THR A 473 -6.07 27.44 -2.73
N SER A 474 -6.03 27.78 -4.03
CA SER A 474 -5.90 26.78 -5.13
C SER A 474 -4.62 25.94 -5.07
N VAL A 475 -3.64 26.34 -4.27
CA VAL A 475 -2.43 25.54 -4.00
C VAL A 475 -2.75 24.33 -3.12
N GLY A 476 -3.68 24.49 -2.17
CA GLY A 476 -4.15 23.43 -1.29
C GLY A 476 -5.28 22.58 -1.87
N PHE A 477 -5.70 22.84 -3.11
CA PHE A 477 -6.63 21.94 -3.79
C PHE A 477 -5.89 20.64 -4.19
N PRO A 478 -6.39 19.46 -3.79
CA PRO A 478 -5.66 18.20 -3.91
C PRO A 478 -5.39 17.77 -5.35
N PHE A 479 -6.32 17.99 -6.28
CA PHE A 479 -6.31 17.32 -7.59
C PHE A 479 -5.93 18.24 -8.75
N ARG A 480 -5.30 17.67 -9.80
CA ARG A 480 -4.98 18.36 -11.06
C ARG A 480 -5.15 17.41 -12.24
N GLU A 481 -5.62 17.96 -13.35
CA GLU A 481 -5.68 17.25 -14.63
C GLU A 481 -4.31 16.68 -15.00
N ALA A 482 -4.31 15.45 -15.53
CA ALA A 482 -3.17 14.70 -16.04
C ALA A 482 -2.02 14.39 -15.08
N THR A 483 -1.95 15.00 -13.89
CA THR A 483 -0.83 14.85 -12.96
C THR A 483 -1.23 14.24 -11.63
N THR A 484 -2.36 14.64 -11.06
CA THR A 484 -2.88 14.15 -9.78
C THR A 484 -4.40 14.03 -9.82
N PRO A 485 -4.94 13.15 -10.69
CA PRO A 485 -6.38 13.09 -10.92
C PRO A 485 -7.15 12.49 -9.73
N GLN A 486 -8.39 12.94 -9.55
CA GLN A 486 -9.36 12.29 -8.66
C GLN A 486 -10.05 11.14 -9.42
N ARG A 487 -10.35 10.01 -8.77
CA ARG A 487 -10.83 8.80 -9.43
C ARG A 487 -12.30 8.50 -9.10
N TYR A 488 -13.05 8.17 -10.16
CA TYR A 488 -14.45 7.81 -10.08
C TYR A 488 -14.79 6.62 -10.97
N TYR A 489 -15.71 5.79 -10.51
CA TYR A 489 -16.38 4.80 -11.34
C TYR A 489 -17.84 5.19 -11.51
N ILE A 490 -18.32 5.22 -12.76
CA ILE A 490 -19.73 5.48 -13.08
C ILE A 490 -20.23 4.38 -13.98
N PHE A 491 -21.21 3.62 -13.51
CA PHE A 491 -21.78 2.54 -14.30
C PHE A 491 -23.20 2.89 -14.74
N HIS A 492 -23.48 2.76 -16.04
CA HIS A 492 -24.84 2.85 -16.57
C HIS A 492 -25.46 1.45 -16.53
N GLN A 493 -26.39 1.21 -15.62
CA GLN A 493 -26.82 -0.14 -15.30
C GLN A 493 -28.26 -0.39 -15.70
N GLU A 494 -28.54 -1.62 -16.10
CA GLU A 494 -29.90 -2.17 -16.13
C GLU A 494 -30.03 -3.23 -15.05
N ARG A 495 -31.07 -3.13 -14.23
CA ARG A 495 -31.32 -4.03 -13.12
C ARG A 495 -32.69 -4.67 -13.24
N ASN A 496 -32.76 -5.98 -13.08
CA ASN A 496 -33.98 -6.76 -13.15
C ASN A 496 -34.11 -7.67 -11.92
N PHE A 497 -35.20 -7.54 -11.16
CA PHE A 497 -35.45 -8.32 -9.96
C PHE A 497 -36.63 -9.23 -10.20
N TYR A 498 -36.47 -10.55 -10.00
CA TYR A 498 -37.49 -11.54 -10.23
C TYR A 498 -37.91 -12.22 -8.91
N ALA A 499 -39.20 -12.48 -8.76
CA ALA A 499 -39.73 -13.27 -7.66
C ALA A 499 -39.58 -14.79 -7.93
N TYR A 500 -39.80 -15.62 -6.91
CA TYR A 500 -39.74 -17.08 -6.99
C TYR A 500 -40.65 -17.70 -8.09
N ASP A 501 -41.77 -17.06 -8.41
CA ASP A 501 -42.68 -17.50 -9.48
C ASP A 501 -42.18 -17.14 -10.91
N GLY A 502 -41.03 -16.47 -11.00
CA GLY A 502 -40.44 -15.99 -12.24
C GLY A 502 -41.01 -14.65 -12.73
N SER A 503 -41.94 -14.03 -12.01
CA SER A 503 -42.47 -12.71 -12.35
C SER A 503 -41.45 -11.61 -12.08
N LEU A 504 -41.46 -10.56 -12.92
CA LEU A 504 -40.59 -9.40 -12.76
C LEU A 504 -41.17 -8.49 -11.67
N ARG A 505 -40.46 -8.41 -10.54
CA ARG A 505 -40.82 -7.57 -9.38
C ARG A 505 -40.49 -6.11 -9.63
N ASP A 506 -39.30 -5.84 -10.17
CA ASP A 506 -38.83 -4.49 -10.47
C ASP A 506 -37.83 -4.52 -11.64
N SER A 507 -37.83 -3.45 -12.45
CA SER A 507 -36.88 -3.28 -13.57
C SER A 507 -36.66 -1.81 -13.86
N GLY A 508 -35.39 -1.42 -13.96
CA GLY A 508 -35.04 -0.03 -14.27
C GLY A 508 -33.59 0.15 -14.66
N ALA A 509 -33.32 1.29 -15.32
CA ALA A 509 -31.98 1.74 -15.60
C ALA A 509 -31.54 2.83 -14.62
N ASN A 510 -30.26 2.85 -14.27
CA ASN A 510 -29.69 3.83 -13.37
C ASN A 510 -28.23 4.18 -13.73
N PHE A 511 -27.73 5.24 -13.12
CA PHE A 511 -26.31 5.53 -13.02
C PHE A 511 -25.86 5.24 -11.60
N PHE A 512 -24.85 4.39 -11.44
CA PHE A 512 -24.23 4.06 -10.16
C PHE A 512 -22.87 4.75 -10.06
N LEU A 513 -22.70 5.59 -9.05
CA LEU A 513 -21.48 6.32 -8.74
C LEU A 513 -20.75 5.63 -7.59
N TYR A 514 -19.55 5.17 -7.87
CA TYR A 514 -18.66 4.56 -6.89
C TYR A 514 -17.42 5.44 -6.67
N PRO A 515 -17.22 5.98 -5.46
CA PRO A 515 -16.07 6.83 -5.14
C PRO A 515 -14.83 6.01 -4.74
N MET A 516 -13.63 6.51 -5.05
CA MET A 516 -12.38 5.98 -4.51
C MET A 516 -11.62 6.97 -3.62
N ASP A 517 -11.70 8.26 -3.91
CA ASP A 517 -10.97 9.29 -3.18
C ASP A 517 -11.76 9.91 -2.02
N ARG A 518 -11.02 10.43 -1.02
CA ARG A 518 -11.56 11.27 0.06
C ARG A 518 -12.27 12.51 -0.53
N HIS A 519 -13.28 13.03 0.19
CA HIS A 519 -14.16 14.14 -0.22
C HIS A 519 -15.07 13.87 -1.41
N THR A 520 -15.27 12.58 -1.70
CA THR A 520 -16.26 12.14 -2.65
C THR A 520 -17.53 11.72 -1.92
N PRO A 521 -18.73 12.17 -2.33
CA PRO A 521 -19.06 12.90 -3.55
C PRO A 521 -19.11 14.44 -3.42
N ASP A 522 -18.71 15.01 -2.29
CA ASP A 522 -18.91 16.43 -1.99
C ASP A 522 -18.36 17.35 -3.09
N LEU A 523 -17.11 17.14 -3.53
CA LEU A 523 -16.50 17.92 -4.62
C LEU A 523 -17.26 17.78 -5.94
N LEU A 524 -17.70 16.56 -6.27
CA LEU A 524 -18.50 16.30 -7.47
C LEU A 524 -19.85 17.00 -7.41
N PHE A 525 -20.50 17.01 -6.25
CA PHE A 525 -21.81 17.63 -6.07
C PHE A 525 -21.75 19.16 -6.13
N GLU A 526 -20.60 19.76 -5.80
CA GLU A 526 -20.37 21.20 -5.98
C GLU A 526 -20.24 21.60 -7.46
N GLU A 527 -19.58 20.78 -8.28
CA GLU A 527 -19.29 21.13 -9.68
C GLU A 527 -20.27 20.55 -10.71
N VAL A 528 -20.96 19.45 -10.38
CA VAL A 528 -21.87 18.74 -11.30
C VAL A 528 -23.29 18.67 -10.72
N PRO A 529 -24.14 19.69 -10.99
CA PRO A 529 -25.44 19.86 -10.34
C PRO A 529 -26.40 18.68 -10.48
N ILE A 530 -26.34 17.95 -11.61
CA ILE A 530 -27.23 16.81 -11.88
C ILE A 530 -27.06 15.70 -10.84
N TRP A 531 -25.82 15.43 -10.41
CA TRP A 531 -25.53 14.44 -9.36
C TRP A 531 -26.07 14.90 -8.01
N LYS A 532 -25.86 16.16 -7.63
CA LYS A 532 -26.38 16.71 -6.37
C LYS A 532 -27.91 16.69 -6.28
N GLN A 533 -28.60 16.93 -7.39
CA GLN A 533 -30.05 17.08 -7.40
C GLN A 533 -30.81 15.75 -7.49
N ARG A 534 -30.26 14.75 -8.18
CA ARG A 534 -30.98 13.50 -8.52
C ARG A 534 -30.47 12.26 -7.83
N SER A 535 -29.27 12.30 -7.24
CA SER A 535 -28.69 11.12 -6.62
C SER A 535 -29.25 10.82 -5.24
N ALA A 536 -29.26 9.53 -4.90
CA ALA A 536 -29.63 9.00 -3.60
C ALA A 536 -28.55 8.02 -3.12
N PRO A 537 -28.33 7.89 -1.80
CA PRO A 537 -27.42 6.89 -1.25
C PRO A 537 -27.94 5.47 -1.53
N VAL A 538 -27.03 4.50 -1.62
CA VAL A 538 -27.36 3.09 -1.88
C VAL A 538 -27.83 2.33 -0.62
N GLU A 539 -27.61 2.88 0.57
CA GLU A 539 -27.82 2.21 1.88
C GLU A 539 -29.20 1.55 2.03
N GLU A 540 -30.29 2.22 1.67
CA GLU A 540 -31.65 1.66 1.81
C GLU A 540 -31.86 0.39 0.98
N LEU A 541 -31.15 0.25 -0.14
CA LEU A 541 -31.23 -0.92 -1.01
C LEU A 541 -30.39 -2.08 -0.47
N CYS A 542 -29.37 -1.82 0.34
CA CYS A 542 -28.53 -2.86 0.95
C CYS A 542 -29.30 -3.79 1.89
N ASP A 543 -30.32 -3.28 2.57
CA ASP A 543 -31.16 -4.09 3.45
C ASP A 543 -32.16 -4.96 2.66
N LYS A 544 -32.57 -4.48 1.48
CA LYS A 544 -33.63 -5.11 0.67
C LYS A 544 -33.08 -6.12 -0.33
N GLU A 545 -31.91 -5.84 -0.90
CA GLU A 545 -31.37 -6.58 -2.04
C GLU A 545 -29.96 -7.10 -1.75
N LEU A 546 -29.65 -8.31 -2.21
CA LEU A 546 -28.31 -8.88 -2.14
C LEU A 546 -27.30 -7.98 -2.88
N TYR A 547 -26.18 -7.64 -2.25
CA TYR A 547 -25.21 -6.65 -2.74
C TYR A 547 -25.85 -5.28 -3.06
N CYS A 548 -26.86 -4.89 -2.28
CA CYS A 548 -27.64 -3.67 -2.46
C CYS A 548 -28.36 -3.55 -3.81
N GLY A 549 -28.41 -4.63 -4.59
CA GLY A 549 -28.95 -4.58 -5.94
C GLY A 549 -28.07 -3.78 -6.90
N PHE A 550 -26.74 -3.86 -6.76
CA PHE A 550 -25.80 -3.24 -7.70
C PHE A 550 -24.71 -4.23 -8.16
N PRO A 551 -24.35 -4.22 -9.45
CA PRO A 551 -23.21 -4.98 -9.97
C PRO A 551 -21.90 -4.26 -9.63
N PHE A 552 -21.17 -4.73 -8.63
CA PHE A 552 -19.81 -4.28 -8.35
C PHE A 552 -18.81 -4.93 -9.33
N TYR A 553 -17.82 -4.16 -9.80
CA TYR A 553 -16.73 -4.66 -10.66
C TYR A 553 -15.97 -5.81 -10.01
N ILE A 554 -15.60 -5.63 -8.75
CA ILE A 554 -14.89 -6.61 -7.92
C ILE A 554 -15.41 -6.56 -6.49
N ASN A 555 -15.36 -7.69 -5.79
CA ASN A 555 -15.95 -7.83 -4.46
C ASN A 555 -15.42 -6.83 -3.42
N ARG A 556 -14.15 -6.39 -3.53
CA ARG A 556 -13.58 -5.41 -2.59
C ARG A 556 -14.37 -4.09 -2.57
N TYR A 557 -15.01 -3.71 -3.69
CA TYR A 557 -15.79 -2.48 -3.78
C TYR A 557 -17.08 -2.52 -2.96
N HIS A 558 -17.61 -3.72 -2.67
CA HIS A 558 -18.77 -3.86 -1.78
C HIS A 558 -18.49 -3.35 -0.34
N ARG A 559 -17.22 -3.29 0.08
CA ARG A 559 -16.85 -2.71 1.39
C ARG A 559 -17.23 -1.22 1.49
N GLN A 560 -17.20 -0.49 0.38
CA GLN A 560 -17.45 0.96 0.33
C GLN A 560 -18.87 1.32 -0.15
N ARG A 561 -19.80 0.33 -0.18
CA ARG A 561 -21.18 0.52 -0.65
C ARG A 561 -21.95 1.65 0.05
N GLN A 562 -21.64 1.93 1.32
CA GLN A 562 -22.28 3.00 2.10
C GLN A 562 -21.93 4.40 1.59
N GLN A 563 -20.80 4.54 0.89
CA GLN A 563 -20.37 5.82 0.29
C GLN A 563 -20.77 5.93 -1.19
N SER A 564 -21.51 4.95 -1.71
CA SER A 564 -21.88 4.94 -3.12
C SER A 564 -23.27 5.53 -3.33
N TYR A 565 -23.46 6.15 -4.49
CA TYR A 565 -24.67 6.89 -4.84
C TYR A 565 -25.24 6.38 -6.14
N TRP A 566 -26.53 6.59 -6.36
CA TRP A 566 -27.16 6.22 -7.61
C TRP A 566 -28.24 7.22 -8.01
N MET A 567 -28.58 7.27 -9.29
CA MET A 567 -29.75 8.02 -9.79
C MET A 567 -30.42 7.27 -10.94
N SER A 568 -31.73 7.38 -11.10
CA SER A 568 -32.45 6.76 -12.21
C SER A 568 -32.01 7.33 -13.56
N ALA A 569 -31.83 6.48 -14.56
CA ALA A 569 -31.53 6.85 -15.94
C ALA A 569 -32.82 6.83 -16.78
N GLN A 570 -32.91 7.69 -17.79
CA GLN A 570 -34.08 7.71 -18.69
C GLN A 570 -33.95 6.66 -19.80
N SER A 571 -32.72 6.42 -20.23
CA SER A 571 -32.37 5.45 -21.27
C SER A 571 -31.81 4.17 -20.67
N ARG A 572 -32.14 3.02 -21.29
CA ARG A 572 -31.50 1.73 -20.97
C ARG A 572 -30.17 1.60 -21.71
N PRO A 573 -29.14 0.98 -21.11
CA PRO A 573 -27.88 0.73 -21.80
C PRO A 573 -28.06 -0.25 -22.96
N HIS A 574 -27.17 -0.19 -23.95
CA HIS A 574 -27.11 -1.16 -25.03
C HIS A 574 -26.15 -2.30 -24.66
N PHE A 575 -26.62 -3.55 -24.78
CA PHE A 575 -25.82 -4.73 -24.48
C PHE A 575 -25.57 -5.55 -25.76
N PRO A 576 -24.36 -5.49 -26.36
CA PRO A 576 -24.08 -6.18 -27.61
C PRO A 576 -24.08 -7.71 -27.48
N VAL A 577 -23.80 -8.21 -26.27
CA VAL A 577 -23.81 -9.64 -25.94
C VAL A 577 -24.89 -9.84 -24.87
N PRO A 578 -26.03 -10.49 -25.18
CA PRO A 578 -27.08 -10.67 -24.20
C PRO A 578 -26.65 -11.62 -23.08
N VAL A 579 -27.11 -11.35 -21.85
CA VAL A 579 -26.98 -12.27 -20.72
C VAL A 579 -28.09 -13.33 -20.79
N SER A 580 -27.73 -14.59 -20.56
CA SER A 580 -28.68 -15.69 -20.38
C SER A 580 -28.36 -16.45 -19.10
N PHE A 581 -29.26 -16.37 -18.11
CA PHE A 581 -29.22 -17.18 -16.90
C PHE A 581 -30.44 -18.08 -16.81
N ARG A 582 -30.23 -19.40 -16.74
CA ARG A 582 -31.32 -20.38 -16.71
C ARG A 582 -31.02 -21.49 -15.70
N GLN A 583 -32.03 -21.89 -14.96
CA GLN A 583 -32.01 -23.14 -14.20
C GLN A 583 -32.26 -24.31 -15.16
N ILE A 584 -31.32 -25.25 -15.21
CA ILE A 584 -31.41 -26.47 -16.02
C ILE A 584 -32.26 -27.52 -15.30
N SER A 585 -32.00 -27.74 -14.00
CA SER A 585 -32.68 -28.78 -13.22
C SER A 585 -32.67 -28.48 -11.73
N LYS A 586 -33.65 -29.02 -11.02
CA LYS A 586 -33.79 -29.03 -9.56
C LYS A 586 -34.01 -30.48 -9.12
N GLN A 587 -33.15 -31.00 -8.25
CA GLN A 587 -33.20 -32.40 -7.81
C GLN A 587 -32.97 -32.52 -6.30
N ASP A 588 -33.82 -33.29 -5.63
CA ASP A 588 -33.67 -33.61 -4.21
C ASP A 588 -32.70 -34.79 -4.08
N ILE A 589 -31.54 -34.56 -3.46
CA ILE A 589 -30.48 -35.56 -3.31
C ILE A 589 -30.73 -36.38 -2.04
N THR A 590 -31.14 -35.70 -0.96
CA THR A 590 -31.55 -36.31 0.31
C THR A 590 -32.84 -35.63 0.80
N SER A 591 -33.35 -36.04 1.97
CA SER A 591 -34.49 -35.37 2.62
C SER A 591 -34.17 -33.95 3.10
N THR A 592 -32.89 -33.55 3.13
CA THR A 592 -32.42 -32.23 3.60
C THR A 592 -31.67 -31.45 2.53
N VAL A 593 -31.16 -32.09 1.46
CA VAL A 593 -30.29 -31.45 0.46
C VAL A 593 -30.94 -31.43 -0.92
N ARG A 594 -30.98 -30.24 -1.52
CA ARG A 594 -31.47 -30.01 -2.88
C ARG A 594 -30.37 -29.44 -3.76
N ARG A 595 -30.15 -30.06 -4.92
CA ARG A 595 -29.21 -29.62 -5.95
C ARG A 595 -29.92 -28.82 -7.02
N PHE A 596 -29.43 -27.61 -7.25
CA PHE A 596 -29.82 -26.77 -8.39
C PHE A 596 -28.71 -26.80 -9.43
N ARG A 597 -29.06 -26.92 -10.71
CA ARG A 597 -28.12 -26.77 -11.83
C ARG A 597 -28.50 -25.57 -12.68
N PHE A 598 -27.50 -24.80 -13.08
CA PHE A 598 -27.66 -23.57 -13.82
C PHE A 598 -26.76 -23.53 -15.04
N THR A 599 -27.17 -22.75 -16.05
CA THR A 599 -26.32 -22.33 -17.16
C THR A 599 -26.30 -20.81 -17.25
N ILE A 600 -25.11 -20.26 -17.50
CA ILE A 600 -24.88 -18.83 -17.66
C ILE A 600 -24.07 -18.56 -18.93
N ALA A 601 -24.50 -17.59 -19.71
CA ALA A 601 -23.76 -17.02 -20.83
C ALA A 601 -23.89 -15.50 -20.83
N GLY A 602 -22.85 -14.78 -21.27
CA GLY A 602 -22.83 -13.32 -21.24
C GLY A 602 -21.50 -12.71 -21.71
N PRO A 603 -21.16 -11.48 -21.27
CA PRO A 603 -19.94 -10.78 -21.67
C PRO A 603 -18.68 -11.36 -20.99
N ASN A 604 -17.52 -10.74 -21.26
CA ASN A 604 -16.22 -11.20 -20.78
C ASN A 604 -16.09 -11.25 -19.26
N LEU A 605 -16.73 -10.32 -18.54
CA LEU A 605 -16.70 -10.25 -17.09
C LEU A 605 -18.11 -10.36 -16.51
N MET A 606 -18.30 -11.36 -15.66
CA MET A 606 -19.54 -11.59 -14.92
C MET A 606 -19.22 -11.89 -13.44
N GLY A 607 -20.15 -11.59 -12.56
CA GLY A 607 -20.05 -11.90 -11.13
C GLY A 607 -21.32 -12.59 -10.64
N LEU A 608 -21.16 -13.56 -9.75
CA LEU A 608 -22.28 -14.21 -9.06
C LEU A 608 -22.27 -13.85 -7.58
N TYR A 609 -23.39 -13.33 -7.10
CA TYR A 609 -23.68 -13.18 -5.67
C TYR A 609 -24.66 -14.28 -5.29
N ILE A 610 -24.28 -15.12 -4.33
CA ILE A 610 -25.06 -16.28 -3.93
C ILE A 610 -25.33 -16.16 -2.43
N SER A 611 -26.60 -16.18 -2.03
CA SER A 611 -26.99 -16.17 -0.62
C SER A 611 -28.10 -17.19 -0.39
N PRO A 612 -27.84 -18.26 0.37
CA PRO A 612 -28.89 -19.14 0.87
C PRO A 612 -29.90 -18.34 1.71
N LEU A 613 -31.19 -18.54 1.46
CA LEU A 613 -32.23 -17.89 2.25
C LEU A 613 -32.25 -18.47 3.67
N ARG A 614 -32.72 -17.67 4.63
CA ARG A 614 -32.74 -18.02 6.07
C ARG A 614 -33.24 -19.45 6.34
N GLY A 615 -32.45 -20.19 7.11
CA GLY A 615 -32.74 -21.58 7.45
C GLY A 615 -32.22 -22.59 6.42
N ASN A 616 -31.45 -22.15 5.43
CA ASN A 616 -30.75 -22.99 4.48
C ASN A 616 -29.26 -22.63 4.44
N ASP A 617 -28.42 -23.58 4.05
CA ASP A 617 -26.96 -23.46 3.99
C ASP A 617 -26.41 -23.95 2.65
N LEU A 618 -25.39 -23.27 2.10
CA LEU A 618 -24.67 -23.71 0.91
C LEU A 618 -23.56 -24.68 1.34
N ILE A 619 -23.72 -25.96 1.01
CA ILE A 619 -22.79 -27.02 1.45
C ILE A 619 -21.89 -27.55 0.34
N GLY A 620 -22.24 -27.29 -0.92
CA GLY A 620 -21.49 -27.78 -2.08
C GLY A 620 -21.77 -26.97 -3.34
N TRP A 621 -20.78 -26.89 -4.22
CA TRP A 621 -20.88 -26.19 -5.49
C TRP A 621 -19.84 -26.68 -6.51
N THR A 622 -19.85 -26.16 -7.73
CA THR A 622 -18.91 -26.57 -8.79
C THR A 622 -17.52 -25.93 -8.69
N PHE A 623 -17.39 -24.78 -8.02
CA PHE A 623 -16.20 -23.91 -8.19
C PHE A 623 -14.97 -24.34 -7.37
N SER A 624 -15.14 -25.17 -6.36
CA SER A 624 -14.04 -25.71 -5.54
C SER A 624 -14.49 -26.97 -4.79
N GLU A 625 -13.52 -27.72 -4.23
CA GLU A 625 -13.78 -28.94 -3.46
C GLU A 625 -14.66 -28.68 -2.22
N SER A 626 -14.45 -27.54 -1.56
CA SER A 626 -15.26 -27.07 -0.43
C SER A 626 -15.70 -25.63 -0.65
N VAL A 627 -16.89 -25.28 -0.16
CA VAL A 627 -17.39 -23.90 -0.19
C VAL A 627 -16.53 -23.02 0.74
N PRO A 628 -15.92 -21.92 0.25
CA PRO A 628 -15.16 -21.00 1.08
C PRO A 628 -16.03 -20.35 2.15
N PRO A 629 -15.42 -19.86 3.25
CA PRO A 629 -16.13 -19.13 4.29
C PRO A 629 -16.97 -17.99 3.70
N SER A 630 -18.16 -17.79 4.27
CA SER A 630 -19.02 -16.66 3.93
C SER A 630 -18.29 -15.33 4.10
N GLY A 631 -18.54 -14.38 3.20
CA GLY A 631 -18.17 -12.99 3.36
C GLY A 631 -19.04 -12.25 4.37
N VAL A 632 -19.17 -10.93 4.20
CA VAL A 632 -20.05 -10.08 5.02
C VAL A 632 -21.50 -10.59 4.90
N PRO A 633 -22.13 -11.03 6.01
CA PRO A 633 -23.49 -11.56 5.97
C PRO A 633 -24.51 -10.53 5.50
N TRP A 634 -25.54 -10.99 4.79
CA TRP A 634 -26.67 -10.16 4.37
C TRP A 634 -27.92 -10.59 5.14
N ASN A 635 -28.48 -9.72 5.99
CA ASN A 635 -29.62 -10.05 6.87
C ASN A 635 -29.42 -11.32 7.74
N GLY A 636 -28.16 -11.61 8.09
CA GLY A 636 -27.74 -12.81 8.83
C GLY A 636 -27.63 -14.09 7.98
N GLN A 637 -27.75 -13.98 6.65
CA GLN A 637 -27.52 -15.07 5.69
C GLN A 637 -26.06 -15.09 5.25
N SER A 638 -25.57 -16.28 4.90
CA SER A 638 -24.24 -16.43 4.30
C SER A 638 -24.22 -15.86 2.88
N VAL A 639 -23.10 -15.26 2.50
CA VAL A 639 -22.94 -14.62 1.19
C VAL A 639 -21.63 -15.10 0.57
N HIS A 640 -21.75 -15.61 -0.66
CA HIS A 640 -20.65 -16.11 -1.45
C HIS A 640 -20.56 -15.35 -2.77
N TYR A 641 -19.34 -15.13 -3.24
CA TYR A 641 -19.04 -14.42 -4.48
C TYR A 641 -18.20 -15.28 -5.41
N VAL A 642 -18.56 -15.30 -6.69
CA VAL A 642 -17.77 -15.91 -7.74
C VAL A 642 -17.52 -14.87 -8.82
N ASN A 643 -16.26 -14.67 -9.17
CA ASN A 643 -15.87 -13.85 -10.30
C ASN A 643 -15.68 -14.76 -11.52
N LEU A 644 -16.34 -14.44 -12.63
CA LEU A 644 -16.30 -15.23 -13.86
C LEU A 644 -15.72 -14.37 -14.96
N LEU A 645 -14.56 -14.78 -15.46
CA LEU A 645 -13.90 -14.13 -16.57
C LEU A 645 -13.74 -15.10 -17.74
N GLN A 646 -14.05 -14.61 -18.94
CA GLN A 646 -13.85 -15.36 -20.18
C GLN A 646 -13.23 -14.43 -21.23
N ALA A 647 -12.19 -14.93 -21.92
CA ALA A 647 -11.52 -14.18 -22.98
C ALA A 647 -12.01 -14.61 -24.37
N LYS A 648 -11.59 -15.81 -24.81
CA LYS A 648 -11.80 -16.29 -26.19
C LYS A 648 -13.00 -17.23 -26.36
N SER A 649 -13.32 -18.04 -25.35
CA SER A 649 -14.49 -18.91 -25.33
C SER A 649 -15.70 -18.13 -24.82
N ARG A 650 -16.84 -18.24 -25.49
CA ARG A 650 -18.15 -17.75 -25.02
C ARG A 650 -19.11 -18.91 -24.74
N ALA A 651 -18.56 -20.09 -24.46
CA ALA A 651 -19.37 -21.25 -24.15
C ALA A 651 -20.17 -20.97 -22.87
N PRO A 652 -21.45 -21.36 -22.81
CA PRO A 652 -22.22 -21.28 -21.58
C PRO A 652 -21.53 -22.08 -20.46
N TRP A 653 -21.47 -21.49 -19.28
CA TRP A 653 -20.93 -22.11 -18.08
C TRP A 653 -22.04 -22.85 -17.36
N GLU A 654 -21.83 -24.13 -17.08
CA GLU A 654 -22.75 -24.93 -16.28
C GLU A 654 -22.17 -25.14 -14.89
N PHE A 655 -22.99 -24.93 -13.85
CA PHE A 655 -22.60 -25.15 -12.46
C PHE A 655 -23.79 -25.66 -11.64
N PHE A 656 -23.49 -26.21 -10.48
CA PHE A 656 -24.47 -26.64 -9.49
C PHE A 656 -24.25 -25.97 -8.15
N LEU A 657 -25.32 -25.87 -7.37
CA LEU A 657 -25.32 -25.48 -5.96
C LEU A 657 -26.12 -26.52 -5.16
N ASP A 658 -25.53 -27.00 -4.07
CA ASP A 658 -26.18 -27.88 -3.10
C ASP A 658 -26.59 -27.06 -1.88
N ILE A 659 -27.90 -26.93 -1.71
CA ILE A 659 -28.49 -26.19 -0.60
C ILE A 659 -29.08 -27.18 0.39
N GLU A 660 -28.61 -27.14 1.63
CA GLU A 660 -29.13 -27.92 2.74
C GLU A 660 -30.19 -27.11 3.50
N SER A 661 -31.30 -27.75 3.85
CA SER A 661 -32.29 -27.25 4.80
C SER A 661 -32.33 -28.19 6.01
N PRO A 662 -31.73 -27.82 7.15
CA PRO A 662 -31.63 -28.71 8.33
C PRO A 662 -32.99 -29.16 8.89
N THR A 663 -34.03 -28.35 8.67
CA THR A 663 -35.41 -28.66 9.11
C THR A 663 -36.21 -29.52 8.11
N GLY A 664 -35.55 -29.99 7.05
CA GLY A 664 -36.16 -30.73 5.94
C GLY A 664 -36.55 -29.82 4.76
N LEU A 665 -36.54 -30.40 3.55
CA LEU A 665 -36.89 -29.67 2.32
C LEU A 665 -38.35 -29.21 2.33
N LYS A 666 -38.56 -27.93 1.99
CA LYS A 666 -39.89 -27.32 1.82
C LYS A 666 -40.09 -26.86 0.38
N ASP A 667 -41.35 -26.70 -0.01
CA ASP A 667 -41.71 -26.01 -1.25
C ASP A 667 -41.70 -24.50 -1.00
N GLY A 668 -40.71 -23.84 -1.58
CA GLY A 668 -40.45 -22.40 -1.43
C GLY A 668 -39.02 -22.06 -1.91
N PRO A 669 -38.68 -20.77 -1.94
CA PRO A 669 -37.34 -20.34 -2.34
C PRO A 669 -36.33 -20.75 -1.27
N MET A 670 -35.17 -21.24 -1.71
CA MET A 670 -34.07 -21.71 -0.88
C MET A 670 -32.80 -20.88 -1.06
N VAL A 671 -32.61 -20.26 -2.22
CA VAL A 671 -31.41 -19.45 -2.52
C VAL A 671 -31.77 -18.26 -3.38
N VAL A 672 -31.13 -17.12 -3.12
CA VAL A 672 -31.14 -15.96 -4.01
C VAL A 672 -29.80 -15.86 -4.73
N ILE A 673 -29.86 -15.65 -6.03
CA ILE A 673 -28.69 -15.50 -6.89
C ILE A 673 -28.82 -14.19 -7.67
N SER A 674 -27.81 -13.34 -7.57
CA SER A 674 -27.64 -12.17 -8.44
C SER A 674 -26.53 -12.43 -9.44
N LEU A 675 -26.83 -12.27 -10.72
CA LEU A 675 -25.84 -12.27 -11.80
C LEU A 675 -25.56 -10.82 -12.21
N ALA A 676 -24.31 -10.40 -12.03
CA ALA A 676 -23.75 -9.16 -12.53
C ALA A 676 -22.98 -9.42 -13.83
N ALA A 677 -23.08 -8.51 -14.79
CA ALA A 677 -22.36 -8.58 -16.06
C ALA A 677 -21.86 -7.17 -16.44
N HIS A 678 -20.59 -7.08 -16.85
CA HIS A 678 -19.90 -5.81 -17.11
C HIS A 678 -19.49 -5.70 -18.58
N TYR A 679 -19.79 -4.56 -19.21
CA TYR A 679 -19.53 -4.29 -20.63
C TYR A 679 -18.49 -3.17 -20.76
N MET A 680 -17.25 -3.52 -20.45
CA MET A 680 -16.15 -2.56 -20.28
C MET A 680 -15.54 -2.05 -21.60
N PHE A 681 -16.01 -2.56 -22.73
CA PHE A 681 -15.49 -2.25 -24.06
C PHE A 681 -16.59 -1.63 -24.92
N HIS A 682 -16.19 -0.99 -26.02
CA HIS A 682 -17.09 -0.39 -27.03
C HIS A 682 -17.81 0.89 -26.57
N GLU A 683 -17.06 1.92 -26.20
CA GLU A 683 -17.62 3.23 -25.81
C GLU A 683 -18.53 3.85 -26.87
N GLU A 684 -18.31 3.53 -28.15
CA GLU A 684 -19.16 3.94 -29.26
C GLU A 684 -20.63 3.54 -29.06
N GLN A 685 -20.87 2.44 -28.34
CA GLN A 685 -22.19 1.89 -28.04
C GLN A 685 -22.85 2.52 -26.82
N HIS A 686 -22.16 3.41 -26.09
CA HIS A 686 -22.78 4.14 -24.99
C HIS A 686 -23.93 5.02 -25.51
N VAL A 687 -25.04 5.01 -24.78
CA VAL A 687 -26.19 5.86 -25.09
C VAL A 687 -25.87 7.34 -24.86
N GLU A 688 -26.57 8.21 -25.57
CA GLU A 688 -26.29 9.65 -25.57
C GLU A 688 -26.45 10.31 -24.19
N GLU A 689 -27.43 9.87 -23.38
CA GLU A 689 -27.59 10.34 -22.00
C GLU A 689 -26.34 10.06 -21.16
N PHE A 690 -25.74 8.88 -21.31
CA PHE A 690 -24.57 8.47 -20.54
C PHE A 690 -23.29 9.18 -21.02
N LYS A 691 -23.13 9.35 -22.34
CA LYS A 691 -22.04 10.16 -22.92
C LYS A 691 -22.11 11.62 -22.42
N ASN A 692 -23.28 12.23 -22.44
CA ASN A 692 -23.47 13.59 -21.94
C ASN A 692 -23.21 13.73 -20.45
N LEU A 693 -23.56 12.71 -19.65
CA LEU A 693 -23.27 12.73 -18.21
C LEU A 693 -21.77 12.65 -17.93
N THR A 694 -21.06 11.75 -18.60
CA THR A 694 -19.61 11.56 -18.41
C THR A 694 -18.78 12.74 -18.92
N GLN A 695 -19.24 13.44 -19.97
CA GLN A 695 -18.61 14.67 -20.48
C GLN A 695 -18.74 15.89 -19.54
N GLN A 696 -19.70 15.88 -18.60
CA GLN A 696 -19.86 16.95 -17.62
C GLN A 696 -18.87 16.85 -16.45
N MET A 697 -18.11 15.76 -16.36
CA MET A 697 -17.16 15.55 -15.27
C MET A 697 -15.99 16.53 -15.38
N PRO A 698 -15.55 17.16 -14.27
CA PRO A 698 -14.39 18.05 -14.26
C PRO A 698 -13.13 17.42 -14.84
N ALA A 699 -12.30 18.21 -15.52
CA ALA A 699 -11.11 17.72 -16.24
C ALA A 699 -10.06 17.05 -15.33
N TYR A 700 -10.00 17.46 -14.05
CA TYR A 700 -9.13 16.83 -13.05
C TYR A 700 -9.63 15.46 -12.57
N MET A 701 -10.82 15.02 -12.98
CA MET A 701 -11.34 13.70 -12.67
C MET A 701 -10.98 12.68 -13.75
N ASN A 702 -10.49 11.52 -13.32
CA ASN A 702 -10.41 10.30 -14.11
C ASN A 702 -11.67 9.47 -13.85
N THR A 703 -12.55 9.42 -14.83
CA THR A 703 -13.81 8.68 -14.76
C THR A 703 -13.71 7.39 -15.54
N VAL A 704 -13.77 6.25 -14.84
CA VAL A 704 -13.98 4.93 -15.44
C VAL A 704 -15.48 4.74 -15.62
N ALA A 705 -15.94 4.64 -16.86
CA ALA A 705 -17.37 4.61 -17.13
C ALA A 705 -17.76 3.58 -18.19
N TYR A 706 -18.67 2.68 -17.83
CA TYR A 706 -19.15 1.65 -18.75
C TYR A 706 -20.53 1.06 -18.36
N PRO A 707 -21.25 0.42 -19.30
CA PRO A 707 -22.51 -0.25 -19.01
C PRO A 707 -22.39 -1.52 -18.18
N SER A 708 -23.38 -1.79 -17.34
CA SER A 708 -23.48 -3.05 -16.59
C SER A 708 -24.90 -3.57 -16.53
N TYR A 709 -25.05 -4.86 -16.31
CA TYR A 709 -26.33 -5.54 -16.19
C TYR A 709 -26.37 -6.30 -14.87
N LEU A 710 -27.53 -6.30 -14.22
CA LEU A 710 -27.80 -7.09 -13.04
C LEU A 710 -29.14 -7.79 -13.20
N GLU A 711 -29.18 -9.08 -12.92
CA GLU A 711 -30.44 -9.76 -12.61
C GLU A 711 -30.37 -10.50 -11.28
N ASN A 712 -31.42 -10.39 -10.48
CA ASN A 712 -31.57 -11.06 -9.19
C ASN A 712 -32.77 -12.01 -9.24
N ARG A 713 -32.59 -13.26 -8.81
CA ARG A 713 -33.64 -14.29 -8.85
C ARG A 713 -33.62 -15.16 -7.59
N GLU A 714 -34.81 -15.50 -7.10
CA GLU A 714 -35.03 -16.49 -6.05
C GLU A 714 -35.33 -17.88 -6.66
N PHE A 715 -34.74 -18.95 -6.11
CA PHE A 715 -34.86 -20.33 -6.61
C PHE A 715 -35.20 -21.34 -5.52
#